data_AF-A0A443IEV6-F1
#
_entry.id   AF-A0A443IEV6-F1
#
_cell.length_a   1.000
_cell.length_b   1.000
_cell.length_c   1.000
_cell.angle_alpha   90.00
_cell.angle_beta   90.00
_cell.angle_gamma   90.00
#
_symmetry.space_group_name_H-M   'P 1'
#
loop_
_entity.id
_entity.type
_entity.pdbx_description
1 polymer ?
#
loop_
_entity_poly.entity_id
_entity_poly.type
_entity_poly.pdbx_seq_one_letter_code
_entity_poly.pdbx_strand_id
1 'polypeptide(L)'
;MFAVTTALAAAWAPPLFPAQGRLPIKPEDVMANYKKQVREQEAYLCELSEAAGRRVGFTCSQSLHISLFFDGTGNNNEHDTSVDPAHPTNIAKLYHASLRGDDVESKGYFSYYMPGVGTPFPKIGELDYSDDGLKYASGGENRINWALLMLVDALTYTVTSLQTRLSDEVAKSKLSDMRAHWPLTGEVNRRNVINNLLAPLKAKVPLAKPHLLNIKLYIYGFSRGAAEARTFVSWLTELFPARDGKAEMALLGLPVSIEFLGVLDTVPSVGIAHILPFAEGHMGWANGTQQLPDGDKFPNLIKCCRHFVAAHEQRLCFPLDTIRRPEGVYPAQTKEVIYPGMHSDVGGGYPPGEQGKARGGVGEVLSQIVLHDMYAAAFAAGAPLTAPEEAIPDELKQKQPFRAMPSDFLQEFAVFPVLVKRFNLWRTTLLDAETAAQPSETDELYGYHPHDLSMPLEEAIVNQMGWLTAWRIGRYAHGSYQTQPFFTQAKENSADQQAIDEKERKKDQAQIEAGRKAARLNPDSPDAQENLNKQGLPAYEATIDQTQLKEAAQEFRSDYFDWGRDQNSWQQIVLDTIPQNAIYLLNSDEEEPEYRRMKGDGDRIYPKLFKDRLGSITQDPKMAEVCALYDDQVHDSRAWFMYSTLKGRELWGGFFRYRMIYCGTESNKSLSLVSIAGRVVGVATLAGGVIYGVRNKKGINIATGALAGFGVGMAAMTVERKIIDLTTGEAATLLPDALALFQPTDDIGSLTASQTNQAIASQYEQSKKSMLDYLVSVGTELV
;
A
#
# COMPACT_ATOMS: atom_id res chain seq x y z
N MET A 1 -2.84 27.39 9.22
CA MET A 1 -1.91 27.75 10.32
C MET A 1 -2.31 26.86 11.49
N PHE A 2 -1.59 25.76 11.69
CA PHE A 2 -1.97 24.66 12.59
C PHE A 2 -2.07 25.12 14.05
N ALA A 3 -3.15 24.75 14.74
CA ALA A 3 -3.35 24.98 16.16
C ALA A 3 -3.35 23.64 16.91
N VAL A 4 -2.72 23.63 18.11
CA VAL A 4 -2.50 22.54 19.08
C VAL A 4 -1.26 21.67 18.77
N THR A 5 -0.04 22.11 19.13
CA THR A 5 0.67 21.90 20.44
C THR A 5 1.18 20.49 20.77
N THR A 6 1.60 19.69 19.78
CA THR A 6 2.72 18.73 19.92
C THR A 6 3.63 18.84 18.70
N ALA A 7 4.95 18.82 18.90
CA ALA A 7 5.89 18.78 17.77
C ALA A 7 5.78 17.40 17.11
N LEU A 8 5.46 17.35 15.81
CA LEU A 8 5.43 16.10 15.05
C LEU A 8 6.81 15.46 15.05
N ALA A 9 6.87 14.16 15.32
CA ALA A 9 8.10 13.38 15.27
C ALA A 9 8.69 13.41 13.86
N ALA A 10 10.02 13.46 13.82
CA ALA A 10 10.76 13.49 12.57
C ALA A 10 10.61 12.17 11.80
N ALA A 11 10.49 12.28 10.48
CA ALA A 11 10.63 11.16 9.57
C ALA A 11 12.11 10.83 9.35
N TRP A 12 12.40 9.79 8.56
CA TRP A 12 13.76 9.32 8.33
C TRP A 12 14.18 9.38 6.85
N ALA A 13 15.48 9.56 6.64
CA ALA A 13 16.16 9.43 5.38
C ALA A 13 16.78 8.03 5.23
N PRO A 14 16.85 7.49 4.01
CA PRO A 14 17.55 6.26 3.77
C PRO A 14 19.06 6.45 4.02
N PRO A 15 19.77 5.39 4.48
CA PRO A 15 21.23 5.42 4.59
C PRO A 15 21.91 5.44 3.23
N LEU A 16 23.22 5.70 3.22
CA LEU A 16 24.06 5.59 2.02
C LEU A 16 23.94 4.20 1.44
N PHE A 17 23.61 4.09 0.15
CA PHE A 17 23.48 2.81 -0.52
C PHE A 17 24.84 2.31 -1.01
N PRO A 18 25.29 1.13 -0.58
CA PRO A 18 26.59 0.60 -0.94
C PRO A 18 26.64 0.16 -2.43
N ALA A 19 27.82 0.25 -3.04
CA ALA A 19 28.01 -0.04 -4.46
C ALA A 19 27.61 -1.48 -4.86
N GLN A 20 27.82 -2.44 -3.96
CA GLN A 20 27.53 -3.87 -4.14
C GLN A 20 26.11 -4.27 -3.71
N GLY A 21 25.27 -3.32 -3.28
CA GLY A 21 23.98 -3.63 -2.65
C GLY A 21 24.12 -4.17 -1.22
N ARG A 22 23.01 -4.59 -0.61
CA ARG A 22 22.92 -4.93 0.83
C ARG A 22 22.72 -6.42 1.16
N LEU A 23 22.97 -7.32 0.21
CA LEU A 23 22.98 -8.75 0.55
C LEU A 23 24.18 -9.03 1.49
N PRO A 24 24.05 -9.95 2.47
CA PRO A 24 25.14 -10.28 3.36
C PRO A 24 26.32 -10.83 2.57
N ILE A 25 27.51 -10.39 2.95
CA ILE A 25 28.77 -10.80 2.31
C ILE A 25 29.68 -11.57 3.26
N LYS A 26 29.43 -11.49 4.58
CA LYS A 26 30.26 -12.15 5.58
C LYS A 26 29.52 -13.28 6.29
N PRO A 27 30.21 -14.37 6.65
CA PRO A 27 29.69 -15.43 7.52
C PRO A 27 29.09 -14.92 8.83
N GLU A 28 29.64 -13.85 9.41
CA GLU A 28 29.15 -13.27 10.66
C GLU A 28 27.75 -12.67 10.53
N ASP A 29 27.41 -12.10 9.37
CA ASP A 29 26.10 -11.48 9.11
C ASP A 29 24.99 -12.54 9.11
N VAL A 30 25.24 -13.64 8.38
CA VAL A 30 24.33 -14.80 8.32
C VAL A 30 24.21 -15.47 9.69
N MET A 31 25.31 -15.60 10.41
CA MET A 31 25.30 -16.18 11.76
C MET A 31 24.55 -15.30 12.76
N ALA A 32 24.66 -13.96 12.65
CA ALA A 32 23.91 -13.03 13.50
C ALA A 32 22.39 -13.13 13.27
N ASN A 33 21.96 -13.27 12.01
CA ASN A 33 20.57 -13.57 11.67
C ASN A 33 20.12 -14.92 12.22
N TYR A 34 20.91 -15.97 12.00
CA TYR A 34 20.60 -17.32 12.49
C TYR A 34 20.45 -17.36 14.02
N LYS A 35 21.34 -16.69 14.77
CA LYS A 35 21.25 -16.59 16.23
C LYS A 35 19.96 -15.93 16.71
N LYS A 36 19.42 -14.95 15.97
CA LYS A 36 18.09 -14.38 16.28
C LYS A 36 16.96 -15.37 16.04
N GLN A 37 17.13 -16.27 15.07
CA GLN A 37 16.14 -17.31 14.80
C GLN A 37 16.10 -18.36 15.91
N VAL A 38 17.27 -18.82 16.39
CA VAL A 38 17.37 -19.90 17.38
C VAL A 38 17.48 -19.45 18.86
N ARG A 39 17.31 -18.15 19.13
CA ARG A 39 17.49 -17.56 20.47
C ARG A 39 16.72 -18.29 21.56
N GLU A 40 15.46 -18.62 21.32
CA GLU A 40 14.58 -19.26 22.30
C GLU A 40 14.97 -20.71 22.53
N GLN A 41 15.44 -21.42 21.49
CA GLN A 41 16.01 -22.76 21.61
C GLN A 41 17.29 -22.74 22.46
N GLU A 42 18.16 -21.74 22.28
CA GLU A 42 19.36 -21.55 23.10
C GLU A 42 19.00 -21.22 24.56
N ALA A 43 18.05 -20.31 24.79
CA ALA A 43 17.57 -19.97 26.13
C ALA A 43 16.98 -21.19 26.84
N TYR A 44 16.12 -21.96 26.16
CA TYR A 44 15.52 -23.18 26.70
C TYR A 44 16.57 -24.26 27.04
N LEU A 45 17.61 -24.42 26.22
CA LEU A 45 18.72 -25.33 26.51
C LEU A 45 19.50 -24.89 27.76
N CYS A 46 19.70 -23.59 27.95
CA CYS A 46 20.33 -23.03 29.14
C CYS A 46 19.48 -23.29 30.39
N GLU A 47 18.18 -22.99 30.36
CA GLU A 47 17.24 -23.25 31.47
C GLU A 47 17.25 -24.73 31.88
N LEU A 48 17.22 -25.66 30.92
CA LEU A 48 17.30 -27.09 31.20
C LEU A 48 18.65 -27.51 31.78
N SER A 49 19.75 -26.89 31.34
CA SER A 49 21.08 -27.17 31.87
C SER A 49 21.21 -26.71 33.33
N GLU A 50 20.66 -25.53 33.64
CA GLU A 50 20.61 -25.00 35.00
C GLU A 50 19.75 -25.90 35.90
N ALA A 51 18.54 -26.26 35.45
CA ALA A 51 17.65 -27.15 36.19
C ALA A 51 18.26 -28.54 36.43
N ALA A 52 19.06 -29.05 35.48
CA ALA A 52 19.75 -30.34 35.61
C ALA A 52 21.05 -30.27 36.42
N GLY A 53 21.53 -29.08 36.80
CA GLY A 53 22.82 -28.88 37.46
C GLY A 53 24.03 -29.32 36.63
N ARG A 54 23.86 -29.49 35.31
CA ARG A 54 24.90 -29.92 34.37
C ARG A 54 24.58 -29.44 32.95
N ARG A 55 25.61 -29.26 32.12
CA ARG A 55 25.42 -28.90 30.71
C ARG A 55 24.66 -30.00 29.96
N VAL A 56 23.48 -29.68 29.46
CA VAL A 56 22.72 -30.52 28.52
C VAL A 56 23.27 -30.29 27.12
N GLY A 57 23.54 -31.38 26.38
CA GLY A 57 24.24 -31.31 25.09
C GLY A 57 23.35 -30.86 23.92
N PHE A 58 22.10 -31.34 23.88
CA PHE A 58 21.10 -30.92 22.89
C PHE A 58 19.68 -31.12 23.43
N THR A 59 18.72 -30.35 22.92
CA THR A 59 17.29 -30.53 23.16
C THR A 59 16.56 -30.53 21.83
N CYS A 60 15.54 -31.38 21.70
CA CYS A 60 14.69 -31.39 20.52
C CYS A 60 13.61 -30.32 20.69
N SER A 61 13.94 -29.06 20.38
CA SER A 61 13.03 -27.91 20.49
C SER A 61 13.13 -26.98 19.29
N GLN A 62 12.06 -26.25 18.97
CA GLN A 62 12.02 -25.29 17.88
C GLN A 62 11.00 -24.17 18.10
N SER A 63 11.24 -23.01 17.50
CA SER A 63 10.23 -21.97 17.26
C SER A 63 9.66 -22.10 15.85
N LEU A 64 8.44 -21.63 15.66
CA LEU A 64 7.85 -21.44 14.34
C LEU A 64 8.22 -20.06 13.81
N HIS A 65 8.64 -20.01 12.56
CA HIS A 65 8.98 -18.79 11.82
C HIS A 65 8.02 -18.70 10.64
N ILE A 66 7.04 -17.80 10.72
CA ILE A 66 6.00 -17.67 9.69
C ILE A 66 6.18 -16.33 8.99
N SER A 67 6.43 -16.38 7.69
CA SER A 67 6.55 -15.19 6.84
C SER A 67 5.28 -15.01 6.01
N LEU A 68 4.72 -13.80 6.01
CA LEU A 68 3.49 -13.43 5.32
C LEU A 68 3.77 -12.27 4.36
N PHE A 69 3.48 -12.47 3.07
CA PHE A 69 3.78 -11.51 2.00
C PHE A 69 2.48 -11.05 1.32
N PHE A 70 2.05 -9.82 1.57
CA PHE A 70 0.84 -9.22 1.01
C PHE A 70 1.16 -8.28 -0.15
N ASP A 71 0.90 -8.69 -1.38
CA ASP A 71 1.29 -7.89 -2.54
C ASP A 71 0.34 -6.71 -2.85
N GLY A 72 0.81 -5.74 -3.61
CA GLY A 72 0.06 -4.56 -3.99
C GLY A 72 -1.07 -4.84 -4.97
N THR A 73 -2.06 -3.95 -5.06
CA THR A 73 -3.19 -4.11 -5.99
C THR A 73 -2.75 -4.32 -7.43
N GLY A 74 -3.38 -5.29 -8.10
CA GLY A 74 -3.07 -5.62 -9.49
C GLY A 74 -1.81 -6.48 -9.67
N ASN A 75 -1.04 -6.74 -8.61
CA ASN A 75 0.19 -7.53 -8.68
C ASN A 75 -0.04 -8.98 -8.27
N ASN A 76 0.55 -9.90 -9.03
CA ASN A 76 0.41 -11.33 -8.86
C ASN A 76 1.71 -12.03 -9.27
N ASN A 77 2.40 -12.63 -8.29
CA ASN A 77 3.67 -13.31 -8.48
C ASN A 77 3.69 -14.34 -9.63
N GLU A 78 2.62 -15.13 -9.81
CA GLU A 78 2.58 -16.16 -10.86
C GLU A 78 2.57 -15.52 -12.24
N HIS A 79 1.82 -14.42 -12.41
CA HIS A 79 1.80 -13.66 -13.65
C HIS A 79 3.08 -12.83 -13.84
N ASP A 80 3.40 -11.97 -12.88
CA ASP A 80 4.45 -10.94 -13.02
C ASP A 80 5.87 -11.54 -13.12
N THR A 81 6.07 -12.76 -12.64
CA THR A 81 7.34 -13.49 -12.78
C THR A 81 7.44 -14.27 -14.10
N SER A 82 6.30 -14.62 -14.72
CA SER A 82 6.28 -15.47 -15.92
C SER A 82 6.24 -14.69 -17.24
N VAL A 83 5.91 -13.40 -17.19
CA VAL A 83 5.92 -12.50 -18.36
C VAL A 83 7.34 -12.05 -18.72
N ASP A 84 7.51 -11.58 -19.97
CA ASP A 84 8.78 -11.03 -20.47
C ASP A 84 8.60 -9.57 -20.94
N PRO A 85 9.31 -8.60 -20.34
CA PRO A 85 10.23 -8.76 -19.21
C PRO A 85 9.48 -9.03 -17.90
N ALA A 86 10.06 -9.90 -17.05
CA ALA A 86 9.52 -10.16 -15.72
C ALA A 86 9.58 -8.89 -14.86
N HIS A 87 8.52 -8.63 -14.10
CA HIS A 87 8.37 -7.44 -13.27
C HIS A 87 7.71 -7.73 -11.91
N PRO A 88 8.15 -8.75 -11.15
CA PRO A 88 7.61 -8.98 -9.81
C PRO A 88 7.88 -7.79 -8.90
N THR A 89 6.95 -7.55 -7.96
CA THR A 89 7.11 -6.51 -6.93
C THR A 89 8.24 -6.85 -5.95
N ASN A 90 8.61 -5.90 -5.11
CA ASN A 90 9.56 -6.16 -4.04
C ASN A 90 9.00 -7.17 -3.01
N ILE A 91 7.68 -7.29 -2.86
CA ILE A 91 7.06 -8.28 -1.98
C ILE A 91 7.22 -9.69 -2.55
N ALA A 92 6.98 -9.86 -3.85
CA ALA A 92 7.23 -11.09 -4.58
C ALA A 92 8.72 -11.51 -4.53
N LYS A 93 9.65 -10.58 -4.80
CA LYS A 93 11.10 -10.85 -4.71
C LYS A 93 11.55 -11.23 -3.29
N LEU A 94 11.01 -10.61 -2.25
CA LEU A 94 11.27 -11.01 -0.86
C LEU A 94 10.67 -12.40 -0.52
N TYR A 95 9.53 -12.74 -1.12
CA TYR A 95 8.95 -14.07 -1.00
C TYR A 95 9.80 -15.14 -1.71
N HIS A 96 10.37 -14.83 -2.88
CA HIS A 96 11.35 -15.67 -3.57
C HIS A 96 12.61 -15.88 -2.72
N ALA A 97 13.10 -14.80 -2.09
CA ALA A 97 14.24 -14.84 -1.20
C ALA A 97 13.97 -15.51 0.15
N SER A 98 12.73 -15.87 0.51
CA SER A 98 12.42 -16.49 1.82
C SER A 98 12.78 -17.98 1.88
N LEU A 99 13.10 -18.50 3.08
CA LEU A 99 13.36 -19.93 3.30
C LEU A 99 12.07 -20.72 3.05
N ARG A 100 12.08 -21.63 2.07
CA ARG A 100 10.87 -22.33 1.56
C ARG A 100 11.15 -23.78 1.14
N GLY A 101 10.11 -24.61 1.15
CA GLY A 101 10.12 -26.01 0.73
C GLY A 101 9.78 -26.99 1.86
N ASP A 102 9.41 -28.23 1.52
CA ASP A 102 8.92 -29.23 2.48
C ASP A 102 9.93 -29.52 3.61
N ASP A 103 11.21 -29.67 3.25
CA ASP A 103 12.30 -29.88 4.23
C ASP A 103 12.50 -28.67 5.15
N VAL A 104 12.12 -27.48 4.70
CA VAL A 104 12.26 -26.20 5.42
C VAL A 104 11.11 -26.02 6.41
N GLU A 105 9.89 -26.38 6.01
CA GLU A 105 8.70 -26.39 6.85
C GLU A 105 8.82 -27.39 8.00
N SER A 106 9.41 -28.57 7.74
CA SER A 106 9.71 -29.56 8.79
C SER A 106 10.64 -29.01 9.90
N LYS A 107 11.41 -27.96 9.59
CA LYS A 107 12.31 -27.24 10.50
C LYS A 107 11.67 -26.00 11.13
N GLY A 108 10.36 -25.80 10.93
CA GLY A 108 9.58 -24.73 11.54
C GLY A 108 9.55 -23.42 10.74
N TYR A 109 9.98 -23.41 9.47
CA TYR A 109 9.98 -22.21 8.63
C TYR A 109 8.88 -22.28 7.56
N PHE A 110 7.94 -21.35 7.62
CA PHE A 110 6.79 -21.27 6.71
C PHE A 110 6.77 -19.92 6.00
N SER A 111 6.33 -19.92 4.76
CA SER A 111 6.23 -18.72 3.93
C SER A 111 4.96 -18.76 3.10
N TYR A 112 4.15 -17.71 3.20
CA TYR A 112 2.86 -17.60 2.53
C TYR A 112 2.76 -16.29 1.76
N TYR A 113 2.37 -16.40 0.49
CA TYR A 113 2.16 -15.28 -0.40
C TYR A 113 0.67 -15.05 -0.66
N MET A 114 0.23 -13.81 -0.46
CA MET A 114 -1.11 -13.33 -0.75
C MET A 114 -1.01 -12.41 -1.96
N PRO A 115 -1.54 -12.80 -3.14
CA PRO A 115 -1.54 -11.93 -4.31
C PRO A 115 -2.39 -10.70 -4.05
N GLY A 116 -2.10 -9.59 -4.73
CA GLY A 116 -2.79 -8.33 -4.50
C GLY A 116 -4.27 -8.38 -4.84
N VAL A 117 -5.06 -7.52 -4.21
CA VAL A 117 -6.48 -7.35 -4.57
C VAL A 117 -6.64 -7.00 -6.05
N GLY A 118 -7.75 -7.46 -6.63
CA GLY A 118 -8.01 -7.32 -8.07
C GLY A 118 -7.31 -8.34 -8.96
N THR A 119 -6.51 -9.24 -8.39
CA THR A 119 -5.87 -10.34 -9.13
C THR A 119 -6.46 -11.71 -8.72
N PRO A 120 -6.28 -12.76 -9.55
CA PRO A 120 -6.73 -14.11 -9.21
C PRO A 120 -6.06 -14.63 -7.93
N PHE A 121 -6.86 -15.29 -7.11
CA PHE A 121 -6.40 -16.04 -5.95
C PHE A 121 -7.29 -17.29 -5.76
N PRO A 122 -6.99 -18.39 -6.48
CA PRO A 122 -7.85 -19.58 -6.51
C PRO A 122 -8.19 -20.15 -5.13
N LYS A 123 -7.25 -20.03 -4.18
CA LYS A 123 -7.38 -20.48 -2.80
C LYS A 123 -8.53 -19.80 -2.03
N ILE A 124 -8.88 -18.56 -2.40
CA ILE A 124 -10.05 -17.86 -1.83
C ILE A 124 -11.25 -17.85 -2.80
N GLY A 125 -11.14 -18.51 -3.95
CA GLY A 125 -12.19 -18.62 -4.96
C GLY A 125 -12.24 -17.48 -5.98
N GLU A 126 -11.25 -16.60 -6.00
CA GLU A 126 -11.09 -15.58 -7.04
C GLU A 126 -10.25 -16.17 -8.18
N LEU A 127 -10.80 -16.29 -9.38
CA LEU A 127 -10.11 -16.93 -10.51
C LEU A 127 -9.68 -15.95 -11.59
N ASP A 128 -10.21 -14.74 -11.60
CA ASP A 128 -10.01 -13.76 -12.66
C ASP A 128 -9.62 -12.40 -12.07
N TYR A 129 -8.95 -11.59 -12.89
CA TYR A 129 -8.72 -10.19 -12.56
C TYR A 129 -10.05 -9.45 -12.50
N SER A 130 -10.17 -8.52 -11.55
CA SER A 130 -11.44 -7.87 -11.23
C SER A 130 -11.26 -6.36 -11.14
N ASP A 131 -12.00 -5.63 -11.98
CA ASP A 131 -12.16 -4.18 -11.88
C ASP A 131 -12.63 -3.75 -10.50
N ASP A 132 -13.56 -4.48 -9.90
CA ASP A 132 -14.06 -4.18 -8.55
C ASP A 132 -12.98 -4.42 -7.49
N GLY A 133 -12.14 -5.44 -7.66
CA GLY A 133 -10.96 -5.64 -6.80
C GLY A 133 -9.89 -4.56 -7.01
N LEU A 134 -9.68 -4.08 -8.23
CA LEU A 134 -8.74 -2.98 -8.52
C LEU A 134 -9.25 -1.63 -7.98
N LYS A 135 -10.55 -1.36 -8.08
CA LYS A 135 -11.16 -0.08 -7.71
C LYS A 135 -11.52 -0.02 -6.24
N TYR A 136 -12.20 -1.05 -5.73
CA TYR A 136 -12.80 -1.10 -4.39
C TYR A 136 -12.05 -2.02 -3.41
N ALA A 137 -11.02 -2.75 -3.87
CA ALA A 137 -10.32 -3.76 -3.08
C ALA A 137 -11.23 -4.83 -2.49
N SER A 138 -12.30 -5.14 -3.23
CA SER A 138 -13.09 -6.35 -3.05
C SER A 138 -12.13 -7.55 -3.00
N GLY A 139 -12.26 -8.36 -1.95
CA GLY A 139 -11.38 -9.50 -1.70
C GLY A 139 -10.27 -9.28 -0.66
N GLY A 140 -10.03 -8.04 -0.19
CA GLY A 140 -9.00 -7.75 0.81
C GLY A 140 -9.24 -8.44 2.16
N GLU A 141 -10.48 -8.38 2.69
CA GLU A 141 -10.86 -9.11 3.92
C GLU A 141 -10.57 -10.62 3.80
N ASN A 142 -10.78 -11.22 2.63
CA ASN A 142 -10.48 -12.64 2.43
C ASN A 142 -8.99 -12.94 2.44
N ARG A 143 -8.16 -12.07 1.86
CA ARG A 143 -6.69 -12.23 1.89
C ARG A 143 -6.17 -12.14 3.32
N ILE A 144 -6.71 -11.24 4.13
CA ILE A 144 -6.37 -11.09 5.56
C ILE A 144 -6.85 -12.32 6.36
N ASN A 145 -8.09 -12.76 6.18
CA ASN A 145 -8.64 -13.95 6.83
C ASN A 145 -7.88 -15.22 6.43
N TRP A 146 -7.49 -15.32 5.15
CA TRP A 146 -6.64 -16.40 4.65
C TRP A 146 -5.29 -16.43 5.38
N ALA A 147 -4.63 -15.28 5.54
CA ALA A 147 -3.39 -15.18 6.30
C ALA A 147 -3.54 -15.61 7.77
N LEU A 148 -4.66 -15.30 8.43
CA LEU A 148 -4.96 -15.80 9.78
C LEU A 148 -5.11 -17.33 9.80
N LEU A 149 -5.74 -17.91 8.78
CA LEU A 149 -5.84 -19.37 8.62
C LEU A 149 -4.46 -20.01 8.36
N MET A 150 -3.51 -19.31 7.75
CA MET A 150 -2.14 -19.82 7.57
C MET A 150 -1.38 -19.99 8.90
N LEU A 151 -1.76 -19.26 9.96
CA LEU A 151 -1.25 -19.54 11.30
C LEU A 151 -1.74 -20.90 11.82
N VAL A 152 -3.01 -21.22 11.55
CA VAL A 152 -3.61 -22.52 11.89
C VAL A 152 -2.96 -23.63 11.07
N ASP A 153 -2.73 -23.40 9.78
CA ASP A 153 -2.04 -24.34 8.89
C ASP A 153 -0.64 -24.69 9.41
N ALA A 154 0.20 -23.71 9.67
CA ALA A 154 1.56 -23.92 10.20
C ALA A 154 1.55 -24.68 11.54
N LEU A 155 0.63 -24.34 12.45
CA LEU A 155 0.47 -25.06 13.71
C LEU A 155 -0.01 -26.50 13.49
N THR A 156 -0.99 -26.72 12.60
CA THR A 156 -1.53 -28.05 12.29
C THR A 156 -0.45 -28.95 11.71
N TYR A 157 0.32 -28.45 10.74
CA TYR A 157 1.44 -29.17 10.17
C TYR A 157 2.44 -29.58 11.24
N THR A 158 2.78 -28.65 12.14
CA THR A 158 3.85 -28.89 13.11
C THR A 158 3.46 -29.86 14.23
N VAL A 159 2.21 -29.83 14.70
CA VAL A 159 1.79 -30.63 15.87
C VAL A 159 1.16 -31.97 15.51
N THR A 160 0.96 -32.24 14.22
CA THR A 160 0.40 -33.51 13.75
C THR A 160 1.51 -34.46 13.32
N SER A 161 1.43 -35.73 13.76
CA SER A 161 2.47 -36.73 13.49
C SER A 161 2.63 -37.08 12.00
N LEU A 162 1.61 -36.78 11.19
CA LEU A 162 1.60 -36.99 9.74
C LEU A 162 1.94 -35.70 8.97
N GLN A 163 2.28 -34.60 9.67
CA GLN A 163 2.55 -33.29 9.06
C GLN A 163 1.43 -32.86 8.10
N THR A 164 0.18 -33.02 8.53
CA THR A 164 -0.98 -32.69 7.72
C THR A 164 -1.20 -31.18 7.69
N ARG A 165 -1.37 -30.63 6.49
CA ARG A 165 -1.77 -29.23 6.29
C ARG A 165 -3.25 -29.00 6.58
N LEU A 166 -3.62 -27.76 6.86
CA LEU A 166 -5.02 -27.34 6.71
C LEU A 166 -5.32 -27.31 5.21
N SER A 167 -6.25 -28.15 4.74
CA SER A 167 -6.53 -28.21 3.31
C SER A 167 -7.06 -26.87 2.80
N ASP A 168 -6.68 -26.50 1.57
CA ASP A 168 -7.11 -25.25 0.95
C ASP A 168 -8.65 -25.19 0.84
N GLU A 169 -9.33 -26.32 0.63
CA GLU A 169 -10.80 -26.41 0.60
C GLU A 169 -11.42 -26.10 1.96
N VAL A 170 -10.86 -26.64 3.05
CA VAL A 170 -11.34 -26.36 4.41
C VAL A 170 -11.11 -24.89 4.73
N ALA A 171 -9.90 -24.36 4.48
CA ALA A 171 -9.57 -22.96 4.72
C ALA A 171 -10.51 -22.02 3.93
N LYS A 172 -10.72 -22.31 2.64
CA LYS A 172 -11.64 -21.56 1.77
C LYS A 172 -13.07 -21.57 2.30
N SER A 173 -13.56 -22.72 2.79
CA SER A 173 -14.91 -22.83 3.37
C SER A 173 -15.09 -21.97 4.62
N LYS A 174 -14.00 -21.61 5.32
CA LYS A 174 -14.04 -20.79 6.53
C LYS A 174 -14.04 -19.29 6.29
N LEU A 175 -13.70 -18.84 5.08
CA LEU A 175 -13.68 -17.41 4.76
C LEU A 175 -15.06 -16.77 4.94
N SER A 176 -16.14 -17.43 4.52
CA SER A 176 -17.51 -16.94 4.75
C SER A 176 -17.88 -16.91 6.23
N ASP A 177 -17.41 -17.88 7.01
CA ASP A 177 -17.68 -17.97 8.44
C ASP A 177 -16.93 -16.88 9.24
N MET A 178 -15.80 -16.39 8.72
CA MET A 178 -14.97 -15.35 9.34
C MET A 178 -15.43 -13.93 9.04
N ARG A 179 -16.12 -13.73 7.92
CA ARG A 179 -16.75 -12.46 7.57
C ARG A 179 -17.92 -12.19 8.51
N ALA A 180 -18.20 -10.92 8.78
CA ALA A 180 -19.46 -10.52 9.41
C ALA A 180 -20.36 -9.81 8.42
N HIS A 181 -21.67 -9.93 8.63
CA HIS A 181 -22.62 -9.06 7.96
C HIS A 181 -22.57 -7.71 8.65
N TRP A 182 -22.31 -6.66 7.86
CA TRP A 182 -22.41 -5.28 8.29
C TRP A 182 -23.75 -5.03 9.02
N PRO A 183 -23.79 -4.36 10.19
CA PRO A 183 -22.75 -3.52 10.81
C PRO A 183 -21.89 -4.22 11.89
N LEU A 184 -21.97 -5.55 12.02
CA LEU A 184 -21.10 -6.27 12.95
C LEU A 184 -19.70 -6.38 12.35
N THR A 185 -18.66 -6.24 13.19
CA THR A 185 -17.29 -6.53 12.77
C THR A 185 -17.06 -8.04 12.80
N GLY A 186 -16.19 -8.53 11.92
CA GLY A 186 -15.82 -9.94 11.84
C GLY A 186 -15.08 -10.48 13.07
N GLU A 187 -14.81 -9.66 14.10
CA GLU A 187 -13.96 -10.01 15.25
C GLU A 187 -14.39 -11.32 15.92
N VAL A 188 -15.66 -11.40 16.33
CA VAL A 188 -16.20 -12.58 17.03
C VAL A 188 -16.17 -13.79 16.11
N ASN A 189 -16.48 -13.60 14.83
CA ASN A 189 -16.51 -14.65 13.81
C ASN A 189 -15.12 -15.23 13.56
N ARG A 190 -14.12 -14.36 13.31
CA ARG A 190 -12.71 -14.72 13.19
C ARG A 190 -12.22 -15.48 14.42
N ARG A 191 -12.46 -14.94 15.62
CA ARG A 191 -12.05 -15.56 16.88
C ARG A 191 -12.67 -16.95 17.03
N ASN A 192 -13.96 -17.10 16.75
CA ASN A 192 -14.66 -18.38 16.85
C ASN A 192 -14.11 -19.41 15.87
N VAL A 193 -13.94 -19.03 14.59
CA VAL A 193 -13.39 -19.92 13.56
C VAL A 193 -11.98 -20.38 13.93
N ILE A 194 -11.09 -19.43 14.26
CA ILE A 194 -9.69 -19.75 14.60
C ILE A 194 -9.63 -20.61 15.86
N ASN A 195 -10.35 -20.25 16.93
CA ASN A 195 -10.35 -21.04 18.16
C ASN A 195 -10.90 -22.46 17.96
N ASN A 196 -11.94 -22.62 17.13
CA ASN A 196 -12.50 -23.93 16.81
C ASN A 196 -11.50 -24.81 16.05
N LEU A 197 -10.73 -24.24 15.12
CA LEU A 197 -9.69 -24.97 14.39
C LEU A 197 -8.47 -25.29 15.28
N LEU A 198 -8.13 -24.41 16.22
CA LEU A 198 -7.00 -24.60 17.14
C LEU A 198 -7.34 -25.55 18.31
N ALA A 199 -8.60 -25.65 18.73
CA ALA A 199 -9.00 -26.44 19.90
C ALA A 199 -8.54 -27.92 19.85
N PRO A 200 -8.66 -28.66 18.71
CA PRO A 200 -8.15 -30.02 18.59
C PRO A 200 -6.61 -30.14 18.68
N LEU A 201 -5.90 -29.04 18.43
CA LEU A 201 -4.43 -29.00 18.45
C LEU A 201 -3.89 -28.79 19.86
N LYS A 202 -4.67 -28.20 20.77
CA LYS A 202 -4.24 -27.84 22.13
C LYS A 202 -3.59 -28.98 22.90
N ALA A 203 -4.18 -30.17 22.86
CA ALA A 203 -3.63 -31.35 23.54
C ALA A 203 -2.38 -31.94 22.85
N LYS A 204 -2.15 -31.58 21.58
CA LYS A 204 -1.02 -32.05 20.78
C LYS A 204 0.22 -31.19 20.93
N VAL A 205 0.08 -29.88 21.21
CA VAL A 205 1.22 -28.96 21.38
C VAL A 205 2.26 -29.48 22.39
N PRO A 206 1.90 -29.92 23.62
CA PRO A 206 2.89 -30.40 24.58
C PRO A 206 3.56 -31.73 24.17
N LEU A 207 2.94 -32.47 23.24
CA LEU A 207 3.41 -33.74 22.72
C LEU A 207 4.22 -33.60 21.43
N ALA A 208 4.25 -32.39 20.85
CA ALA A 208 4.96 -32.13 19.60
C ALA A 208 6.46 -32.38 19.75
N LYS A 209 7.05 -32.97 18.71
CA LYS A 209 8.49 -33.20 18.59
C LYS A 209 8.94 -32.68 17.23
N PRO A 210 9.82 -31.66 17.17
CA PRO A 210 10.46 -30.96 18.29
C PRO A 210 9.49 -30.18 19.21
N HIS A 211 9.86 -29.99 20.47
CA HIS A 211 9.09 -29.21 21.45
C HIS A 211 8.95 -27.76 21.00
N LEU A 212 7.71 -27.25 20.93
CA LEU A 212 7.43 -25.92 20.41
C LEU A 212 7.59 -24.85 21.49
N LEU A 213 8.34 -23.81 21.15
CA LEU A 213 8.65 -22.71 22.06
C LEU A 213 7.81 -21.46 21.75
N ASN A 214 7.86 -20.96 20.52
CA ASN A 214 7.29 -19.65 20.13
C ASN A 214 6.75 -19.66 18.70
N ILE A 215 5.92 -18.66 18.37
CA ILE A 215 5.51 -18.30 17.02
C ILE A 215 6.07 -16.91 16.70
N LYS A 216 6.97 -16.84 15.72
CA LYS A 216 7.63 -15.62 15.24
C LYS A 216 7.10 -15.26 13.87
N LEU A 217 6.53 -14.07 13.74
CA LEU A 217 5.94 -13.56 12.51
C LEU A 217 6.86 -12.55 11.83
N TYR A 218 6.95 -12.65 10.51
CA TYR A 218 7.67 -11.73 9.63
C TYR A 218 6.71 -11.30 8.52
N ILE A 219 6.27 -10.05 8.54
CA ILE A 219 5.14 -9.61 7.73
C ILE A 219 5.62 -8.53 6.76
N TYR A 220 5.26 -8.68 5.50
CA TYR A 220 5.62 -7.77 4.42
C TYR A 220 4.38 -7.35 3.66
N GLY A 221 4.29 -6.08 3.28
CA GLY A 221 3.21 -5.64 2.40
C GLY A 221 3.55 -4.43 1.56
N PHE A 222 2.93 -4.31 0.39
CA PHE A 222 3.03 -3.13 -0.50
C PHE A 222 1.65 -2.58 -0.82
N SER A 223 1.48 -1.26 -0.86
CA SER A 223 0.25 -0.60 -1.31
C SER A 223 -0.95 -0.98 -0.43
N ARG A 224 -2.01 -1.54 -1.01
CA ARG A 224 -3.12 -2.13 -0.28
C ARG A 224 -2.76 -3.44 0.41
N GLY A 225 -1.78 -4.19 -0.08
CA GLY A 225 -1.18 -5.30 0.66
C GLY A 225 -0.49 -4.83 1.95
N ALA A 226 0.09 -3.61 1.98
CA ALA A 226 0.57 -3.02 3.23
C ALA A 226 -0.58 -2.67 4.19
N ALA A 227 -1.72 -2.22 3.65
CA ALA A 227 -2.92 -1.99 4.45
C ALA A 227 -3.51 -3.31 4.98
N GLU A 228 -3.50 -4.37 4.18
CA GLU A 228 -3.85 -5.73 4.58
C GLU A 228 -2.91 -6.25 5.67
N ALA A 229 -1.60 -6.04 5.54
CA ALA A 229 -0.62 -6.41 6.56
C ALA A 229 -0.87 -5.70 7.90
N ARG A 230 -1.14 -4.39 7.88
CA ARG A 230 -1.48 -3.62 9.10
C ARG A 230 -2.80 -4.09 9.71
N THR A 231 -3.80 -4.35 8.86
CA THR A 231 -5.10 -4.89 9.28
C THR A 231 -4.96 -6.29 9.87
N PHE A 232 -4.14 -7.16 9.26
CA PHE A 232 -3.81 -8.48 9.77
C PHE A 232 -3.21 -8.37 11.17
N VAL A 233 -2.26 -7.45 11.38
CA VAL A 233 -1.66 -7.22 12.70
C VAL A 233 -2.71 -6.75 13.72
N SER A 234 -3.62 -5.86 13.33
CA SER A 234 -4.76 -5.46 14.17
C SER A 234 -5.66 -6.66 14.50
N TRP A 235 -6.08 -7.44 13.51
CA TRP A 235 -6.99 -8.58 13.70
C TRP A 235 -6.34 -9.75 14.43
N LEU A 236 -5.02 -9.92 14.32
CA LEU A 236 -4.27 -10.89 15.11
C LEU A 236 -4.45 -10.61 16.62
N THR A 237 -4.49 -9.34 17.02
CA THR A 237 -4.68 -8.99 18.43
C THR A 237 -6.04 -9.39 18.98
N GLU A 238 -7.04 -9.57 18.13
CA GLU A 238 -8.37 -10.04 18.51
C GLU A 238 -8.34 -11.49 19.02
N LEU A 239 -7.30 -12.25 18.67
CA LEU A 239 -7.10 -13.61 19.13
C LEU A 239 -6.50 -13.69 20.54
N PHE A 240 -6.02 -12.56 21.09
CA PHE A 240 -5.40 -12.51 22.42
C PHE A 240 -6.42 -12.00 23.47
N PRO A 241 -6.96 -12.86 24.34
CA PRO A 241 -7.86 -12.39 25.39
C PRO A 241 -7.11 -11.47 26.36
N ALA A 242 -7.69 -10.32 26.69
CA ALA A 242 -7.17 -9.43 27.72
C ALA A 242 -7.44 -10.02 29.12
N ARG A 243 -6.41 -10.09 29.96
CA ARG A 243 -6.51 -10.41 31.40
C ARG A 243 -5.91 -9.23 32.17
N ASP A 244 -6.67 -8.65 33.10
CA ASP A 244 -6.21 -7.53 33.94
C ASP A 244 -5.62 -6.34 33.16
N GLY A 245 -6.19 -6.03 31.99
CA GLY A 245 -5.77 -4.91 31.14
C GLY A 245 -4.55 -5.18 30.24
N LYS A 246 -3.89 -6.33 30.36
CA LYS A 246 -2.80 -6.75 29.46
C LYS A 246 -3.17 -8.02 28.68
N ALA A 247 -2.84 -8.07 27.40
CA ALA A 247 -3.11 -9.25 26.59
C ALA A 247 -2.03 -10.33 26.80
N GLU A 248 -2.45 -11.57 27.04
CA GLU A 248 -1.56 -12.73 26.94
C GLU A 248 -1.42 -13.08 25.46
N MET A 249 -0.34 -12.60 24.82
CA MET A 249 -0.09 -12.75 23.39
C MET A 249 0.38 -14.17 23.05
N ALA A 250 -0.50 -15.15 23.24
CA ALA A 250 -0.20 -16.55 23.04
C ALA A 250 -1.31 -17.26 22.26
N LEU A 251 -0.91 -18.16 21.36
CA LEU A 251 -1.80 -19.10 20.68
C LEU A 251 -1.48 -20.51 21.17
N LEU A 252 -2.48 -21.20 21.73
CA LEU A 252 -2.30 -22.52 22.34
C LEU A 252 -1.21 -22.57 23.44
N GLY A 253 -0.97 -21.44 24.12
CA GLY A 253 0.09 -21.30 25.13
C GLY A 253 1.48 -21.01 24.55
N LEU A 254 1.62 -20.90 23.23
CA LEU A 254 2.88 -20.49 22.57
C LEU A 254 2.89 -18.97 22.43
N PRO A 255 3.91 -18.26 22.96
CA PRO A 255 4.04 -16.81 22.77
C PRO A 255 4.15 -16.45 21.29
N VAL A 256 3.44 -15.38 20.89
CA VAL A 256 3.43 -14.83 19.54
C VAL A 256 4.14 -13.49 19.54
N SER A 257 5.05 -13.28 18.59
CA SER A 257 5.67 -11.98 18.33
C SER A 257 5.83 -11.71 16.85
N ILE A 258 5.68 -10.45 16.46
CA ILE A 258 6.02 -9.92 15.14
C ILE A 258 7.47 -9.42 15.24
N GLU A 259 8.39 -10.24 14.78
CA GLU A 259 9.83 -9.92 14.77
C GLU A 259 10.12 -8.80 13.77
N PHE A 260 9.37 -8.78 12.66
CA PHE A 260 9.52 -7.78 11.61
C PHE A 260 8.19 -7.47 10.91
N LEU A 261 7.89 -6.19 10.73
CA LEU A 261 6.80 -5.67 9.90
C LEU A 261 7.37 -4.67 8.89
N GLY A 262 7.53 -5.09 7.64
CA GLY A 262 8.02 -4.26 6.54
C GLY A 262 6.89 -3.86 5.60
N VAL A 263 6.52 -2.59 5.58
CA VAL A 263 5.47 -2.08 4.69
C VAL A 263 6.02 -1.06 3.72
N LEU A 264 5.53 -1.11 2.48
CA LEU A 264 5.91 -0.23 1.38
C LEU A 264 4.69 0.60 0.97
N ASP A 265 4.81 1.91 1.13
CA ASP A 265 3.91 2.95 0.65
C ASP A 265 2.42 2.60 0.86
N THR A 266 1.99 2.53 2.12
CA THR A 266 0.65 2.05 2.48
C THR A 266 -0.47 2.91 1.90
N VAL A 267 -1.42 2.26 1.21
CA VAL A 267 -2.61 2.92 0.64
C VAL A 267 -3.87 2.14 1.07
N PRO A 268 -4.62 2.58 2.08
CA PRO A 268 -5.82 1.88 2.59
C PRO A 268 -7.12 2.25 1.85
N SER A 269 -7.07 3.18 0.89
CA SER A 269 -8.26 3.79 0.31
C SER A 269 -8.85 3.02 -0.88
N VAL A 270 -10.16 3.20 -1.06
CA VAL A 270 -10.83 2.93 -2.33
C VAL A 270 -10.25 3.88 -3.36
N GLY A 271 -9.86 3.37 -4.54
CA GLY A 271 -9.06 4.09 -5.53
C GLY A 271 -9.80 5.25 -6.21
N ILE A 272 -10.96 5.62 -5.67
CA ILE A 272 -11.92 6.56 -6.21
C ILE A 272 -12.66 7.30 -5.06
N ALA A 273 -12.13 7.33 -3.83
CA ALA A 273 -12.76 8.00 -2.67
C ALA A 273 -13.09 9.49 -2.87
N HIS A 274 -12.36 10.16 -3.75
CA HIS A 274 -12.65 11.55 -4.12
C HIS A 274 -13.70 11.70 -5.24
N ILE A 275 -14.01 10.64 -5.99
CA ILE A 275 -14.64 10.70 -7.32
C ILE A 275 -15.87 9.79 -7.49
N LEU A 276 -16.10 8.77 -6.65
CA LEU A 276 -17.26 7.87 -6.75
C LEU A 276 -18.07 7.76 -5.44
N PRO A 277 -19.41 7.64 -5.54
CA PRO A 277 -20.23 7.31 -4.40
C PRO A 277 -19.84 5.89 -3.93
N PHE A 278 -20.00 5.60 -2.64
CA PHE A 278 -19.66 4.31 -1.98
C PHE A 278 -18.19 4.10 -1.59
N ALA A 279 -17.32 5.08 -1.81
CA ALA A 279 -15.92 5.00 -1.43
C ALA A 279 -15.66 5.71 -0.09
N GLU A 280 -15.77 4.97 1.01
CA GLU A 280 -15.25 5.39 2.31
C GLU A 280 -13.74 5.67 2.17
N GLY A 281 -13.22 6.72 2.83
CA GLY A 281 -11.80 7.13 2.71
C GLY A 281 -10.82 5.97 2.95
N HIS A 282 -11.21 4.99 3.78
CA HIS A 282 -10.60 3.68 3.93
C HIS A 282 -11.58 2.59 3.52
N MET A 283 -11.08 1.46 3.02
CA MET A 283 -11.91 0.27 2.79
C MET A 283 -12.59 -0.18 4.08
N GLY A 284 -13.75 -0.83 4.00
CA GLY A 284 -14.50 -1.26 5.19
C GLY A 284 -13.67 -2.11 6.19
N TRP A 285 -12.71 -2.90 5.71
CA TRP A 285 -11.77 -3.67 6.55
C TRP A 285 -10.55 -2.87 7.02
N ALA A 286 -10.18 -1.80 6.32
CA ALA A 286 -9.07 -0.91 6.65
C ALA A 286 -9.46 0.19 7.66
N ASN A 287 -10.77 0.45 7.80
CA ASN A 287 -11.29 1.43 8.73
C ASN A 287 -10.97 1.04 10.19
N GLY A 288 -10.30 1.94 10.92
CA GLY A 288 -9.91 1.73 12.32
C GLY A 288 -8.80 0.69 12.54
N THR A 289 -8.21 0.13 11.48
CA THR A 289 -7.23 -0.98 11.59
C THR A 289 -5.83 -0.62 11.08
N GLN A 290 -5.65 0.59 10.53
CA GLN A 290 -4.34 1.02 10.02
C GLN A 290 -3.38 1.41 11.16
N GLN A 291 -3.88 1.93 12.28
CA GLN A 291 -3.02 2.25 13.42
C GLN A 291 -2.42 0.96 14.01
N LEU A 292 -1.10 0.94 14.20
CA LEU A 292 -0.44 -0.22 14.80
C LEU A 292 -0.91 -0.41 16.25
N PRO A 293 -1.05 -1.67 16.72
CA PRO A 293 -1.48 -1.99 18.07
C PRO A 293 -0.75 -1.19 19.14
N ASP A 294 -1.50 -0.83 20.18
CA ASP A 294 -0.97 -0.09 21.33
C ASP A 294 0.06 -0.94 22.08
N GLY A 295 1.25 -0.38 22.31
CA GLY A 295 2.34 -1.03 23.03
C GLY A 295 2.08 -1.18 24.52
N ASP A 296 1.20 -0.37 25.12
CA ASP A 296 0.81 -0.52 26.52
C ASP A 296 -0.11 -1.74 26.70
N LYS A 297 -0.99 -1.99 25.73
CA LYS A 297 -1.92 -3.12 25.71
C LYS A 297 -1.27 -4.42 25.21
N PHE A 298 -0.37 -4.30 24.23
CA PHE A 298 0.33 -5.41 23.56
C PHE A 298 1.85 -5.21 23.60
N PRO A 299 2.46 -5.24 24.80
CA PRO A 299 3.88 -4.91 24.96
C PRO A 299 4.78 -5.91 24.25
N ASN A 300 5.73 -5.41 23.46
CA ASN A 300 6.68 -6.20 22.68
C ASN A 300 6.05 -7.08 21.58
N LEU A 301 4.80 -6.83 21.18
CA LEU A 301 4.18 -7.54 20.05
C LEU A 301 4.96 -7.29 18.76
N ILE A 302 5.27 -6.02 18.46
CA ILE A 302 6.02 -5.61 17.28
C ILE A 302 7.43 -5.20 17.71
N LYS A 303 8.43 -5.96 17.26
CA LYS A 303 9.83 -5.76 17.65
C LYS A 303 10.60 -4.87 16.69
N CYS A 304 10.17 -4.77 15.44
CA CYS A 304 10.76 -3.91 14.42
C CYS A 304 9.73 -3.63 13.32
N CYS A 305 9.43 -2.36 13.06
CA CYS A 305 8.62 -1.95 11.91
C CYS A 305 9.38 -0.95 11.04
N ARG A 306 9.31 -1.14 9.72
CA ARG A 306 9.82 -0.22 8.70
C ARG A 306 8.72 0.09 7.72
N HIS A 307 8.40 1.38 7.57
CA HIS A 307 7.50 1.86 6.52
C HIS A 307 8.31 2.68 5.53
N PHE A 308 8.45 2.22 4.29
CA PHE A 308 9.17 2.95 3.25
C PHE A 308 8.15 3.63 2.34
N VAL A 309 8.27 4.94 2.16
CA VAL A 309 7.22 5.76 1.52
C VAL A 309 7.75 6.51 0.32
N ALA A 310 6.90 6.69 -0.69
CA ALA A 310 7.22 7.36 -1.93
C ALA A 310 7.16 8.89 -1.75
N ALA A 311 8.27 9.57 -2.01
CA ALA A 311 8.39 11.02 -1.89
C ALA A 311 7.61 11.80 -2.97
N HIS A 312 7.40 11.18 -4.14
CA HIS A 312 6.93 11.90 -5.33
C HIS A 312 5.54 11.49 -5.83
N GLU A 313 4.87 10.53 -5.18
CA GLU A 313 3.51 10.14 -5.53
C GLU A 313 2.51 11.27 -5.26
N GLN A 314 1.58 11.52 -6.19
CA GLN A 314 0.67 12.68 -6.14
C GLN A 314 -0.76 12.37 -6.63
N ARG A 315 -1.06 11.13 -7.01
CA ARG A 315 -2.41 10.75 -7.43
C ARG A 315 -3.38 10.82 -6.26
N LEU A 316 -4.58 11.36 -6.48
CA LEU A 316 -5.59 11.49 -5.42
C LEU A 316 -6.08 10.13 -4.93
N CYS A 317 -6.06 9.14 -5.81
CA CYS A 317 -6.41 7.75 -5.54
C CYS A 317 -5.34 6.93 -4.80
N PHE A 318 -4.14 7.50 -4.53
CA PHE A 318 -3.08 6.85 -3.74
C PHE A 318 -2.68 7.69 -2.51
N PRO A 319 -3.63 8.03 -1.62
CA PRO A 319 -3.30 8.68 -0.37
C PRO A 319 -2.40 7.75 0.46
N LEU A 320 -1.37 8.32 1.07
CA LEU A 320 -0.51 7.61 2.00
C LEU A 320 -1.21 7.48 3.34
N ASP A 321 -1.03 6.36 4.02
CA ASP A 321 -1.40 6.24 5.44
C ASP A 321 -0.12 6.08 6.27
N THR A 322 0.22 7.10 7.06
CA THR A 322 1.43 7.08 7.90
C THR A 322 1.26 6.10 9.06
N ILE A 323 2.37 5.47 9.47
CA ILE A 323 2.42 4.67 10.70
C ILE A 323 2.58 5.53 11.96
N ARG A 324 2.71 6.85 11.81
CA ARG A 324 2.68 7.80 12.94
C ARG A 324 1.29 7.81 13.55
N ARG A 325 1.24 8.04 14.87
CA ARG A 325 -0.03 8.22 15.58
C ARG A 325 -0.52 9.67 15.50
N PRO A 326 -1.83 9.92 15.65
CA PRO A 326 -2.40 11.27 15.66
C PRO A 326 -1.75 12.20 16.70
N GLU A 327 -1.25 11.66 17.82
CA GLU A 327 -0.55 12.45 18.85
C GLU A 327 0.79 13.05 18.36
N GLY A 328 1.21 12.70 17.14
CA GLY A 328 2.42 13.19 16.50
C GLY A 328 3.65 12.33 16.76
N VAL A 329 3.50 11.16 17.39
CA VAL A 329 4.62 10.26 17.74
C VAL A 329 4.55 8.95 16.97
N TYR A 330 5.72 8.40 16.64
CA TYR A 330 5.81 7.05 16.10
C TYR A 330 5.71 6.01 17.21
N PRO A 331 5.01 4.87 16.99
CA PRO A 331 5.07 3.74 17.92
C PRO A 331 6.52 3.28 18.13
N ALA A 332 6.79 2.67 19.30
CA ALA A 332 8.13 2.18 19.61
C ALA A 332 8.65 1.17 18.55
N GLN A 333 9.95 1.18 18.30
CA GLN A 333 10.63 0.30 17.31
C GLN A 333 10.17 0.47 15.85
N THR A 334 9.49 1.58 15.54
CA THR A 334 9.03 1.88 14.19
C THR A 334 9.84 3.02 13.57
N LYS A 335 10.06 2.95 12.25
CA LYS A 335 10.69 4.03 11.48
C LYS A 335 9.99 4.16 10.13
N GLU A 336 9.74 5.39 9.71
CA GLU A 336 9.10 5.73 8.44
C GLU A 336 10.05 6.51 7.53
N VAL A 337 10.51 5.87 6.46
CA VAL A 337 11.69 6.31 5.68
C VAL A 337 11.27 6.71 4.27
N ILE A 338 11.74 7.87 3.83
CA ILE A 338 11.32 8.49 2.57
C ILE A 338 12.25 8.08 1.43
N TYR A 339 11.69 7.53 0.34
CA TYR A 339 12.43 7.12 -0.85
C TYR A 339 12.04 7.94 -2.08
N PRO A 340 12.97 8.14 -3.04
CA PRO A 340 12.63 8.81 -4.28
C PRO A 340 11.71 7.94 -5.12
N GLY A 341 10.82 8.60 -5.83
CA GLY A 341 10.00 8.02 -6.88
C GLY A 341 8.52 8.00 -6.53
N MET A 342 7.76 7.41 -7.43
CA MET A 342 6.32 7.16 -7.31
C MET A 342 6.03 5.90 -6.49
N HIS A 343 4.76 5.53 -6.38
CA HIS A 343 4.30 4.36 -5.65
C HIS A 343 5.07 3.05 -5.95
N SER A 344 5.14 2.66 -7.24
CA SER A 344 5.82 1.43 -7.66
C SER A 344 7.34 1.58 -7.85
N ASP A 345 7.86 2.82 -7.81
CA ASP A 345 9.31 3.03 -7.64
C ASP A 345 9.79 2.62 -6.23
N VAL A 346 8.87 2.55 -5.27
CA VAL A 346 9.14 2.03 -3.92
C VAL A 346 8.72 0.57 -3.79
N GLY A 347 7.51 0.23 -4.24
CA GLY A 347 6.95 -1.12 -4.12
C GLY A 347 7.50 -2.15 -5.10
N GLY A 348 8.06 -1.73 -6.23
CA GLY A 348 8.30 -2.59 -7.38
C GLY A 348 7.06 -2.77 -8.26
N GLY A 349 7.22 -3.52 -9.35
CA GLY A 349 6.15 -3.79 -10.31
C GLY A 349 6.34 -3.15 -11.70
N TYR A 350 7.22 -2.14 -11.82
CA TYR A 350 7.54 -1.55 -13.12
C TYR A 350 8.56 -2.42 -13.90
N PRO A 351 8.24 -2.89 -15.12
CA PRO A 351 9.22 -3.52 -15.99
C PRO A 351 10.31 -2.55 -16.46
N PRO A 352 11.55 -3.05 -16.70
CA PRO A 352 12.58 -2.25 -17.34
C PRO A 352 12.13 -1.71 -18.70
N GLY A 353 12.42 -0.43 -18.95
CA GLY A 353 12.08 0.29 -20.18
C GLY A 353 10.69 0.92 -20.19
N GLU A 354 9.83 0.66 -19.19
CA GLU A 354 8.53 1.34 -19.09
C GLU A 354 8.71 2.86 -18.90
N GLN A 355 7.93 3.66 -19.63
CA GLN A 355 8.11 5.12 -19.72
C GLN A 355 9.54 5.55 -20.12
N GLY A 356 10.27 4.63 -20.77
CA GLY A 356 11.68 4.79 -21.11
C GLY A 356 12.61 4.89 -19.89
N LYS A 357 12.21 4.37 -18.73
CA LYS A 357 13.01 4.32 -17.50
C LYS A 357 13.79 3.00 -17.41
N ALA A 358 14.89 2.98 -16.66
CA ALA A 358 15.72 1.79 -16.44
C ALA A 358 16.11 1.04 -17.74
N ARG A 359 16.52 1.79 -18.77
CA ARG A 359 16.78 1.25 -20.12
C ARG A 359 17.96 0.28 -20.16
N GLY A 360 18.85 0.32 -19.16
CA GLY A 360 19.94 -0.64 -18.99
C GLY A 360 19.50 -2.00 -18.42
N GLY A 361 18.24 -2.16 -18.03
CA GLY A 361 17.69 -3.41 -17.48
C GLY A 361 17.33 -3.33 -15.99
N VAL A 362 17.02 -4.49 -15.40
CA VAL A 362 16.47 -4.58 -14.03
C VAL A 362 17.34 -3.91 -12.97
N GLY A 363 18.68 -3.94 -13.13
CA GLY A 363 19.62 -3.31 -12.20
C GLY A 363 19.57 -1.78 -12.18
N GLU A 364 18.88 -1.14 -13.12
CA GLU A 364 18.62 0.31 -13.12
C GLU A 364 17.24 0.69 -12.58
N VAL A 365 16.36 -0.27 -12.27
CA VAL A 365 15.01 0.02 -11.76
C VAL A 365 15.11 0.57 -10.34
N LEU A 366 14.46 1.72 -10.07
CA LEU A 366 14.62 2.46 -8.82
C LEU A 366 14.24 1.63 -7.57
N SER A 367 13.22 0.79 -7.70
CA SER A 367 12.72 -0.07 -6.62
C SER A 367 13.72 -1.12 -6.13
N GLN A 368 14.80 -1.39 -6.87
CA GLN A 368 15.91 -2.24 -6.42
C GLN A 368 16.56 -1.69 -5.14
N ILE A 369 16.66 -0.37 -5.00
CA ILE A 369 17.20 0.24 -3.77
C ILE A 369 16.35 -0.15 -2.56
N VAL A 370 15.03 -0.02 -2.70
CA VAL A 370 14.06 -0.32 -1.64
C VAL A 370 14.02 -1.81 -1.32
N LEU A 371 14.15 -2.68 -2.35
CA LEU A 371 14.27 -4.12 -2.19
C LEU A 371 15.45 -4.51 -1.28
N HIS A 372 16.64 -4.00 -1.59
CA HIS A 372 17.85 -4.26 -0.80
C HIS A 372 17.75 -3.72 0.62
N ASP A 373 17.22 -2.51 0.77
CA ASP A 373 17.06 -1.87 2.08
C ASP A 373 16.04 -2.63 2.95
N MET A 374 14.94 -3.10 2.37
CA MET A 374 13.92 -3.87 3.07
C MET A 374 14.45 -5.27 3.44
N TYR A 375 15.14 -5.93 2.52
CA TYR A 375 15.83 -7.19 2.77
C TYR A 375 16.82 -7.04 3.94
N ALA A 376 17.66 -6.02 3.92
CA ALA A 376 18.67 -5.81 4.97
C ALA A 376 18.04 -5.52 6.33
N ALA A 377 16.99 -4.71 6.38
CA ALA A 377 16.25 -4.44 7.61
C ALA A 377 15.59 -5.70 8.18
N ALA A 378 14.98 -6.52 7.32
CA ALA A 378 14.33 -7.78 7.68
C ALA A 378 15.34 -8.83 8.15
N PHE A 379 16.41 -9.03 7.38
CA PHE A 379 17.47 -9.98 7.69
C PHE A 379 18.16 -9.60 9.01
N ALA A 380 18.42 -8.30 9.24
CA ALA A 380 18.92 -7.81 10.51
C ALA A 380 17.93 -8.06 11.65
N ALA A 381 16.62 -8.06 11.43
CA ALA A 381 15.61 -8.42 12.44
C ALA A 381 15.49 -9.93 12.70
N GLY A 382 16.20 -10.78 11.95
CA GLY A 382 16.16 -12.24 12.09
C GLY A 382 15.25 -12.94 11.08
N ALA A 383 14.77 -12.24 10.05
CA ALA A 383 13.89 -12.82 9.04
C ALA A 383 14.48 -14.08 8.40
N PRO A 384 13.66 -15.12 8.15
CA PRO A 384 14.08 -16.36 7.50
C PRO A 384 14.20 -16.12 6.00
N LEU A 385 15.24 -15.39 5.60
CA LEU A 385 15.61 -15.13 4.22
C LEU A 385 16.88 -15.91 3.87
N THR A 386 16.95 -16.36 2.62
CA THR A 386 18.15 -16.91 1.99
C THR A 386 19.22 -15.83 1.82
N ALA A 387 20.47 -16.25 1.66
CA ALA A 387 21.64 -15.38 1.50
C ALA A 387 22.53 -15.87 0.35
N PRO A 388 23.41 -15.02 -0.22
CA PRO A 388 24.45 -15.49 -1.14
C PRO A 388 25.22 -16.65 -0.53
N GLU A 389 25.45 -17.70 -1.33
CA GLU A 389 26.05 -18.94 -0.83
C GLU A 389 27.42 -18.66 -0.20
N GLU A 390 28.21 -17.77 -0.78
CA GLU A 390 29.55 -17.38 -0.32
C GLU A 390 29.53 -16.82 1.11
N ALA A 391 28.44 -16.15 1.50
CA ALA A 391 28.29 -15.54 2.82
C ALA A 391 27.81 -16.55 3.89
N ILE A 392 27.44 -17.79 3.53
CA ILE A 392 26.93 -18.76 4.51
C ILE A 392 28.10 -19.55 5.12
N PRO A 393 28.20 -19.64 6.47
CA PRO A 393 29.19 -20.48 7.13
C PRO A 393 29.09 -21.96 6.72
N ASP A 394 30.22 -22.64 6.55
CA ASP A 394 30.27 -24.05 6.12
C ASP A 394 29.44 -25.00 6.99
N GLU A 395 29.41 -24.76 8.30
CA GLU A 395 28.60 -25.54 9.24
C GLU A 395 27.10 -25.42 8.96
N LEU A 396 26.62 -24.22 8.58
CA LEU A 396 25.23 -24.00 8.23
C LEU A 396 24.92 -24.53 6.83
N LYS A 397 25.83 -24.37 5.86
CA LYS A 397 25.70 -24.95 4.52
C LYS A 397 25.47 -26.45 4.57
N GLN A 398 26.26 -27.17 5.37
CA GLN A 398 26.16 -28.62 5.50
C GLN A 398 24.85 -29.08 6.16
N LYS A 399 24.33 -28.33 7.14
CA LYS A 399 23.12 -28.72 7.91
C LYS A 399 21.82 -28.19 7.30
N GLN A 400 21.89 -27.06 6.62
CA GLN A 400 20.76 -26.26 6.13
C GLN A 400 21.11 -25.64 4.77
N PRO A 401 21.32 -26.46 3.72
CA PRO A 401 21.70 -25.97 2.39
C PRO A 401 20.65 -25.03 1.77
N PHE A 402 19.38 -25.18 2.17
CA PHE A 402 18.27 -24.30 1.77
C PHE A 402 18.42 -22.82 2.20
N ARG A 403 19.47 -22.47 2.96
CA ARG A 403 19.80 -21.06 3.25
C ARG A 403 20.47 -20.34 2.10
N ALA A 404 21.04 -21.07 1.14
CA ALA A 404 21.62 -20.50 -0.07
C ALA A 404 20.51 -19.97 -0.97
N MET A 405 20.66 -18.73 -1.43
CA MET A 405 19.75 -18.11 -2.38
C MET A 405 19.99 -18.72 -3.77
N PRO A 406 18.94 -19.23 -4.44
CA PRO A 406 19.04 -19.68 -5.82
C PRO A 406 19.56 -18.57 -6.77
N SER A 407 20.31 -18.95 -7.79
CA SER A 407 20.89 -18.02 -8.77
C SER A 407 19.84 -17.11 -9.43
N ASP A 408 18.68 -17.66 -9.79
CA ASP A 408 17.63 -16.88 -10.44
C ASP A 408 17.08 -15.78 -9.51
N PHE A 409 16.98 -16.07 -8.21
CA PHE A 409 16.56 -15.08 -7.21
C PHE A 409 17.67 -14.09 -6.89
N LEU A 410 18.96 -14.49 -6.92
CA LEU A 410 20.08 -13.55 -6.81
C LEU A 410 20.05 -12.50 -7.94
N GLN A 411 19.64 -12.90 -9.16
CA GLN A 411 19.51 -11.97 -10.29
C GLN A 411 18.40 -10.93 -10.08
N GLU A 412 17.33 -11.26 -9.35
CA GLU A 412 16.28 -10.29 -8.98
C GLU A 412 16.81 -9.16 -8.09
N PHE A 413 17.94 -9.38 -7.41
CA PHE A 413 18.67 -8.40 -6.58
C PHE A 413 19.84 -7.74 -7.34
N ALA A 414 19.87 -7.79 -8.67
CA ALA A 414 20.84 -7.03 -9.43
C ALA A 414 20.67 -5.51 -9.18
N VAL A 415 21.78 -4.80 -8.97
CA VAL A 415 21.80 -3.34 -8.84
C VAL A 415 23.01 -2.79 -9.58
N PHE A 416 22.82 -1.76 -10.40
CA PHE A 416 23.87 -1.21 -11.24
C PHE A 416 24.48 0.06 -10.64
N PRO A 417 25.80 0.31 -10.85
CA PRO A 417 26.48 1.47 -10.27
C PRO A 417 25.85 2.83 -10.61
N VAL A 418 25.22 2.95 -11.80
CA VAL A 418 24.55 4.19 -12.21
C VAL A 418 23.35 4.52 -11.31
N LEU A 419 22.53 3.52 -10.96
CA LEU A 419 21.41 3.68 -10.05
C LEU A 419 21.90 4.05 -8.65
N VAL A 420 22.89 3.32 -8.13
CA VAL A 420 23.48 3.58 -6.81
C VAL A 420 24.01 5.02 -6.72
N LYS A 421 24.79 5.45 -7.72
CA LYS A 421 25.36 6.79 -7.78
C LYS A 421 24.25 7.85 -7.75
N ARG A 422 23.24 7.72 -8.60
CA ARG A 422 22.15 8.69 -8.73
C ARG A 422 21.28 8.75 -7.49
N PHE A 423 20.94 7.60 -6.89
CA PHE A 423 20.22 7.52 -5.62
C PHE A 423 20.99 8.22 -4.49
N ASN A 424 22.28 7.91 -4.33
CA ASN A 424 23.09 8.52 -3.29
C ASN A 424 23.27 10.03 -3.48
N LEU A 425 23.34 10.52 -4.72
CA LEU A 425 23.34 11.95 -5.00
C LEU A 425 21.98 12.60 -4.72
N TRP A 426 20.87 11.93 -5.00
CA TRP A 426 19.53 12.41 -4.60
C TRP A 426 19.38 12.51 -3.07
N ARG A 427 19.96 11.60 -2.28
CA ARG A 427 19.95 11.69 -0.81
C ARG A 427 20.49 13.03 -0.30
N THR A 428 21.45 13.62 -0.99
CA THR A 428 22.02 14.93 -0.61
C THR A 428 21.05 16.11 -0.83
N THR A 429 19.91 15.88 -1.49
CA THR A 429 18.82 16.85 -1.58
C THR A 429 17.88 16.81 -0.38
N LEU A 430 17.94 15.72 0.40
CA LEU A 430 17.11 15.45 1.57
C LEU A 430 17.87 15.70 2.88
N LEU A 431 19.17 15.39 2.91
CA LEU A 431 20.05 15.57 4.07
C LEU A 431 20.84 16.88 3.98
N ASP A 432 21.07 17.52 5.13
CA ASP A 432 22.07 18.58 5.22
C ASP A 432 23.50 18.02 5.16
N ALA A 433 24.48 18.91 4.92
CA ALA A 433 25.86 18.51 4.72
C ALA A 433 26.52 17.90 5.97
N GLU A 434 26.05 18.26 7.17
CA GLU A 434 26.56 17.73 8.43
C GLU A 434 26.07 16.30 8.67
N THR A 435 24.79 16.05 8.39
CA THR A 435 24.14 14.74 8.51
C THR A 435 24.69 13.76 7.47
N ALA A 436 24.93 14.24 6.25
CA ALA A 436 25.57 13.45 5.20
C ALA A 436 27.04 13.09 5.50
N ALA A 437 27.66 13.75 6.48
CA ALA A 437 29.03 13.50 6.92
C ALA A 437 29.12 12.63 8.19
N GLN A 438 27.99 12.14 8.72
CA GLN A 438 27.94 11.33 9.95
C GLN A 438 28.68 9.98 9.78
N PRO A 439 29.29 9.42 10.85
CA PRO A 439 29.96 8.12 10.81
C PRO A 439 29.05 6.95 10.39
N SER A 440 27.73 7.05 10.55
CA SER A 440 26.78 6.05 10.03
C SER A 440 26.69 6.03 8.50
N GLU A 441 27.35 6.98 7.80
CA GLU A 441 27.63 6.96 6.36
C GLU A 441 28.97 6.28 6.03
N THR A 442 29.60 5.56 6.96
CA THR A 442 30.70 4.65 6.60
C THR A 442 30.17 3.55 5.70
N ASP A 443 31.02 3.07 4.78
CA ASP A 443 30.77 1.97 3.83
C ASP A 443 30.63 0.61 4.55
N GLU A 444 29.88 0.55 5.66
CA GLU A 444 29.48 -0.68 6.31
C GLU A 444 28.64 -1.46 5.30
N LEU A 445 29.24 -2.53 4.77
CA LEU A 445 28.73 -3.27 3.63
C LEU A 445 27.38 -3.97 3.88
N TYR A 446 26.98 -4.14 5.15
CA TYR A 446 25.79 -4.89 5.56
C TYR A 446 25.05 -4.18 6.70
N GLY A 447 23.71 -4.14 6.62
CA GLY A 447 22.82 -3.50 7.61
C GLY A 447 21.96 -2.37 7.04
N TYR A 448 21.01 -1.89 7.85
CA TYR A 448 20.09 -0.80 7.49
C TYR A 448 19.85 0.17 8.66
N HIS A 449 20.44 1.36 8.55
CA HIS A 449 20.47 2.37 9.62
C HIS A 449 20.02 3.74 9.08
N PRO A 450 18.70 4.01 9.01
CA PRO A 450 18.21 5.26 8.43
C PRO A 450 18.46 6.45 9.38
N HIS A 451 18.61 7.63 8.78
CA HIS A 451 18.95 8.88 9.47
C HIS A 451 17.71 9.66 9.87
N ASP A 452 17.72 10.27 11.04
CA ASP A 452 16.66 11.18 11.47
C ASP A 452 16.73 12.47 10.63
N LEU A 453 15.62 12.90 10.03
CA LEU A 453 15.58 14.11 9.20
C LEU A 453 15.42 15.40 10.01
N SER A 454 15.17 15.30 11.32
CA SER A 454 14.77 16.43 12.16
C SER A 454 13.58 17.22 11.61
N MET A 455 12.78 16.61 10.73
CA MET A 455 11.63 17.22 10.08
C MET A 455 10.48 16.20 9.93
N PRO A 456 9.22 16.63 10.03
CA PRO A 456 8.07 15.74 9.83
C PRO A 456 7.96 15.22 8.39
N LEU A 457 7.27 14.09 8.23
CA LEU A 457 7.01 13.44 6.94
C LEU A 457 6.44 14.41 5.90
N GLU A 458 5.43 15.18 6.29
CA GLU A 458 4.71 16.13 5.43
C GLU A 458 5.67 17.14 4.82
N GLU A 459 6.52 17.74 5.64
CA GLU A 459 7.47 18.76 5.21
C GLU A 459 8.54 18.16 4.30
N ALA A 460 9.02 16.95 4.60
CA ALA A 460 9.98 16.26 3.76
C ALA A 460 9.41 15.92 2.37
N ILE A 461 8.16 15.42 2.30
CA ILE A 461 7.46 15.16 1.04
C ILE A 461 7.26 16.47 0.26
N VAL A 462 6.83 17.54 0.93
CA VAL A 462 6.68 18.86 0.28
C VAL A 462 8.00 19.34 -0.32
N ASN A 463 9.11 19.23 0.42
CA ASN A 463 10.42 19.63 -0.06
C ASN A 463 10.87 18.81 -1.28
N GLN A 464 10.67 17.49 -1.25
CA GLN A 464 10.98 16.60 -2.38
C GLN A 464 10.09 16.85 -3.59
N MET A 465 8.83 17.22 -3.39
CA MET A 465 7.96 17.63 -4.47
C MET A 465 8.42 18.91 -5.18
N GLY A 466 9.08 19.83 -4.47
CA GLY A 466 9.74 20.98 -5.10
C GLY A 466 10.79 20.56 -6.14
N TRP A 467 11.58 19.52 -5.86
CA TRP A 467 12.59 18.99 -6.79
C TRP A 467 11.99 18.35 -8.03
N LEU A 468 10.97 17.50 -7.87
CA LEU A 468 10.29 16.93 -9.03
C LEU A 468 9.56 18.01 -9.85
N THR A 469 8.99 19.02 -9.20
CA THR A 469 8.34 20.15 -9.89
C THR A 469 9.36 20.94 -10.71
N ALA A 470 10.55 21.20 -10.17
CA ALA A 470 11.65 21.82 -10.92
C ALA A 470 12.08 20.99 -12.14
N TRP A 471 12.17 19.67 -11.99
CA TRP A 471 12.41 18.76 -13.12
C TRP A 471 11.33 18.87 -14.19
N ARG A 472 10.04 18.84 -13.79
CA ARG A 472 8.91 18.99 -14.72
C ARG A 472 8.86 20.37 -15.38
N ILE A 473 9.30 21.45 -14.72
CA ILE A 473 9.43 22.77 -15.37
C ILE A 473 10.40 22.68 -16.56
N GLY A 474 11.58 22.10 -16.35
CA GLY A 474 12.59 21.96 -17.42
C GLY A 474 12.19 20.96 -18.50
N ARG A 475 11.73 19.76 -18.12
CA ARG A 475 11.35 18.71 -19.07
C ARG A 475 10.00 18.98 -19.71
N TYR A 476 8.94 19.16 -18.94
CA TYR A 476 7.56 19.24 -19.44
C TYR A 476 7.15 20.65 -19.86
N ALA A 477 7.18 21.62 -18.95
CA ALA A 477 6.64 22.96 -19.24
C ALA A 477 7.37 23.64 -20.41
N HIS A 478 8.70 23.51 -20.45
CA HIS A 478 9.52 24.04 -21.53
C HIS A 478 9.68 23.08 -22.73
N GLY A 479 9.13 21.87 -22.67
CA GLY A 479 9.07 20.95 -23.80
C GLY A 479 10.37 20.22 -24.13
N SER A 480 11.43 20.34 -23.32
CA SER A 480 12.72 19.70 -23.60
C SER A 480 12.67 18.17 -23.58
N TYR A 481 11.65 17.58 -22.93
CA TYR A 481 11.42 16.13 -22.87
C TYR A 481 11.41 15.48 -24.26
N GLN A 482 10.95 16.18 -25.29
CA GLN A 482 10.78 15.64 -26.66
C GLN A 482 12.08 15.14 -27.31
N THR A 483 13.22 15.62 -26.81
CA THR A 483 14.55 15.26 -27.31
C THR A 483 15.29 14.31 -26.36
N GLN A 484 14.71 13.99 -25.21
CA GLN A 484 15.36 13.17 -24.21
C GLN A 484 15.23 11.68 -24.54
N PRO A 485 16.25 10.86 -24.20
CA PRO A 485 16.19 9.41 -24.41
C PRO A 485 15.01 8.74 -23.71
N PHE A 486 14.66 9.16 -22.49
CA PHE A 486 13.53 8.57 -21.76
C PHE A 486 12.20 8.72 -22.51
N PHE A 487 12.04 9.78 -23.31
CA PHE A 487 10.83 9.96 -24.11
C PHE A 487 10.96 9.28 -25.49
N THR A 488 12.05 9.54 -26.20
CA THR A 488 12.25 9.04 -27.57
C THR A 488 12.41 7.52 -27.66
N GLN A 489 12.76 6.87 -26.54
CA GLN A 489 12.90 5.42 -26.42
C GLN A 489 11.83 4.78 -25.52
N ALA A 490 10.82 5.55 -25.07
CA ALA A 490 9.67 4.97 -24.38
C ALA A 490 8.86 4.10 -25.35
N LYS A 491 8.24 3.03 -24.84
CA LYS A 491 7.54 2.03 -25.66
C LYS A 491 6.22 2.61 -26.18
N GLU A 492 5.94 2.44 -27.47
CA GLU A 492 4.69 2.88 -28.10
C GLU A 492 4.31 1.89 -29.21
N ASN A 493 3.22 1.16 -29.01
CA ASN A 493 2.68 0.23 -30.00
C ASN A 493 1.78 0.98 -30.99
N SER A 494 1.81 0.58 -32.27
CA SER A 494 0.86 1.10 -33.26
C SER A 494 -0.58 0.68 -32.94
N ALA A 495 -1.58 1.41 -33.44
CA ALA A 495 -2.98 1.04 -33.26
C ALA A 495 -3.30 -0.38 -33.77
N ASP A 496 -2.65 -0.80 -34.86
CA ASP A 496 -2.79 -2.16 -35.40
C ASP A 496 -2.21 -3.21 -34.46
N GLN A 497 -1.02 -2.96 -33.90
CA GLN A 497 -0.41 -3.87 -32.92
C GLN A 497 -1.28 -3.98 -31.66
N GLN A 498 -1.78 -2.85 -31.16
CA GLN A 498 -2.67 -2.84 -30.00
C GLN A 498 -3.95 -3.67 -30.23
N ALA A 499 -4.53 -3.59 -31.43
CA ALA A 499 -5.71 -4.38 -31.79
C ALA A 499 -5.40 -5.88 -31.91
N ILE A 500 -4.19 -6.25 -32.35
CA ILE A 500 -3.70 -7.63 -32.37
C ILE A 500 -3.55 -8.15 -30.94
N ASP A 501 -2.81 -7.42 -30.10
CA ASP A 501 -2.53 -7.80 -28.70
C ASP A 501 -3.83 -7.98 -27.90
N GLU A 502 -4.78 -7.04 -28.02
CA GLU A 502 -6.08 -7.13 -27.35
C GLU A 502 -6.89 -8.35 -27.84
N LYS A 503 -6.82 -8.67 -29.13
CA LYS A 503 -7.52 -9.82 -29.72
C LYS A 503 -6.90 -11.15 -29.26
N GLU A 504 -5.57 -11.23 -29.21
CA GLU A 504 -4.85 -12.40 -28.70
C GLU A 504 -5.17 -12.63 -27.22
N ARG A 505 -5.09 -11.60 -26.38
CA ARG A 505 -5.49 -11.67 -24.97
C ARG A 505 -6.94 -12.17 -24.81
N LYS A 506 -7.89 -11.66 -25.60
CA LYS A 506 -9.30 -12.11 -25.56
C LYS A 506 -9.45 -13.58 -25.93
N LYS A 507 -8.70 -14.05 -26.93
CA LYS A 507 -8.69 -15.46 -27.34
C LYS A 507 -8.15 -16.35 -26.22
N ASP A 508 -7.06 -15.96 -25.58
CA ASP A 508 -6.43 -16.74 -24.52
C ASP A 508 -7.30 -16.79 -23.25
N GLN A 509 -7.94 -15.66 -22.89
CA GLN A 509 -8.93 -15.62 -21.82
C GLN A 509 -10.11 -16.56 -22.10
N ALA A 510 -10.64 -16.57 -23.33
CA ALA A 510 -11.72 -17.48 -23.71
C ALA A 510 -11.32 -18.95 -23.64
N GLN A 511 -10.05 -19.28 -23.93
CA GLN A 511 -9.52 -20.64 -23.77
C GLN A 511 -9.45 -21.06 -22.30
N ILE A 512 -9.02 -20.18 -21.40
CA ILE A 512 -9.01 -20.43 -19.95
C ILE A 512 -10.43 -20.70 -19.45
N GLU A 513 -11.40 -19.88 -19.84
CA GLU A 513 -12.80 -20.05 -19.47
C GLU A 513 -13.41 -21.35 -20.00
N ALA A 514 -13.12 -21.70 -21.25
CA ALA A 514 -13.54 -22.95 -21.86
C ALA A 514 -12.92 -24.17 -21.16
N GLY A 515 -11.63 -24.10 -20.81
CA GLY A 515 -10.92 -25.14 -20.05
C GLY A 515 -11.55 -25.37 -18.68
N ARG A 516 -11.80 -24.29 -17.91
CA ARG A 516 -12.52 -24.37 -16.62
C ARG A 516 -13.91 -24.99 -16.78
N LYS A 517 -14.66 -24.60 -17.82
CA LYS A 517 -15.99 -25.16 -18.09
C LYS A 517 -15.93 -26.65 -18.40
N ALA A 518 -14.98 -27.08 -19.22
CA ALA A 518 -14.77 -28.50 -19.54
C ALA A 518 -14.40 -29.30 -18.29
N ALA A 519 -13.51 -28.78 -17.44
CA ALA A 519 -13.12 -29.42 -16.19
C ALA A 519 -14.28 -29.58 -15.19
N ARG A 520 -15.21 -28.61 -15.13
CA ARG A 520 -16.45 -28.75 -14.33
C ARG A 520 -17.39 -29.85 -14.84
N LEU A 521 -17.41 -30.06 -16.16
CA LEU A 521 -18.24 -31.10 -16.78
C LEU A 521 -17.60 -32.49 -16.70
N ASN A 522 -16.27 -32.55 -16.61
CA ASN A 522 -15.51 -33.79 -16.52
C ASN A 522 -14.43 -33.71 -15.41
N PRO A 523 -14.84 -33.78 -14.14
CA PRO A 523 -13.94 -33.60 -12.99
C PRO A 523 -12.92 -34.74 -12.83
N ASP A 524 -13.17 -35.90 -13.44
CA ASP A 524 -12.25 -37.06 -13.40
C ASP A 524 -11.12 -36.98 -14.45
N SER A 525 -11.10 -35.93 -15.28
CA SER A 525 -10.02 -35.75 -16.26
C SER A 525 -8.69 -35.39 -15.57
N PRO A 526 -7.54 -35.88 -16.08
CA PRO A 526 -6.23 -35.67 -15.42
C PRO A 526 -5.91 -34.21 -15.15
N ASP A 527 -6.30 -33.32 -16.07
CA ASP A 527 -6.01 -31.88 -15.99
C ASP A 527 -7.17 -31.08 -15.39
N ALA A 528 -8.21 -31.74 -14.85
CA ALA A 528 -9.41 -31.05 -14.35
C ALA A 528 -9.06 -30.06 -13.23
N GLN A 529 -8.28 -30.49 -12.25
CA GLN A 529 -7.94 -29.68 -11.09
C GLN A 529 -7.06 -28.47 -11.47
N GLU A 530 -6.10 -28.67 -12.36
CA GLU A 530 -5.27 -27.58 -12.89
C GLU A 530 -6.14 -26.58 -13.66
N ASN A 531 -6.97 -27.06 -14.59
CA ASN A 531 -7.84 -26.21 -15.39
C ASN A 531 -8.88 -25.46 -14.55
N LEU A 532 -9.42 -26.06 -13.48
CA LEU A 532 -10.35 -25.40 -12.56
C LEU A 532 -9.72 -24.21 -11.84
N ASN A 533 -8.42 -24.31 -11.50
CA ASN A 533 -7.68 -23.29 -10.76
C ASN A 533 -6.85 -22.36 -11.66
N LYS A 534 -6.76 -22.64 -12.97
CA LYS A 534 -6.02 -21.84 -13.94
C LYS A 534 -6.46 -20.38 -13.84
N GLN A 535 -5.52 -19.47 -13.59
CA GLN A 535 -5.77 -18.05 -13.36
C GLN A 535 -6.15 -17.33 -14.66
N GLY A 536 -7.03 -16.33 -14.59
CA GLY A 536 -7.37 -15.46 -15.71
C GLY A 536 -6.25 -14.50 -16.04
N LEU A 537 -6.35 -13.81 -17.17
CA LEU A 537 -5.35 -12.83 -17.62
C LEU A 537 -5.69 -11.42 -17.14
N PRO A 538 -4.69 -10.55 -16.88
CA PRO A 538 -4.95 -9.15 -16.58
C PRO A 538 -5.73 -8.47 -17.70
N ALA A 539 -6.34 -7.34 -17.38
CA ALA A 539 -6.94 -6.47 -18.39
C ALA A 539 -5.85 -6.05 -19.39
N TYR A 540 -6.23 -5.96 -20.66
CA TYR A 540 -5.30 -5.46 -21.68
C TYR A 540 -5.02 -3.97 -21.42
N GLU A 541 -3.74 -3.65 -21.26
CA GLU A 541 -3.25 -2.28 -21.13
C GLU A 541 -2.43 -1.93 -22.37
N ALA A 542 -2.83 -0.85 -23.04
CA ALA A 542 -2.15 -0.42 -24.25
C ALA A 542 -0.77 0.17 -23.91
N THR A 543 0.26 -0.31 -24.60
CA THR A 543 1.62 0.24 -24.51
C THR A 543 1.70 1.53 -25.33
N ILE A 544 1.47 2.67 -24.67
CA ILE A 544 1.39 4.00 -25.29
C ILE A 544 2.15 5.06 -24.46
N ASP A 545 3.34 4.71 -24.00
CA ASP A 545 4.11 5.50 -23.03
C ASP A 545 4.45 6.91 -23.56
N GLN A 546 4.75 7.05 -24.85
CA GLN A 546 5.06 8.35 -25.44
C GLN A 546 3.81 9.24 -25.47
N THR A 547 2.66 8.67 -25.82
CA THR A 547 1.37 9.36 -25.79
C THR A 547 1.06 9.83 -24.36
N GLN A 548 1.14 8.93 -23.38
CA GLN A 548 0.89 9.22 -21.97
C GLN A 548 1.81 10.31 -21.41
N LEU A 549 3.12 10.19 -21.63
CA LEU A 549 4.11 11.18 -21.17
C LEU A 549 3.92 12.54 -21.86
N LYS A 550 3.59 12.55 -23.15
CA LYS A 550 3.31 13.78 -23.90
C LYS A 550 2.08 14.51 -23.33
N GLU A 551 1.00 13.80 -23.06
CA GLU A 551 -0.21 14.38 -22.47
C GLU A 551 0.04 14.89 -21.04
N ALA A 552 0.80 14.13 -20.23
CA ALA A 552 1.27 14.57 -18.92
C ALA A 552 2.06 15.87 -19.00
N ALA A 553 2.99 15.96 -19.95
CA ALA A 553 3.79 17.15 -20.15
C ALA A 553 2.95 18.35 -20.58
N GLN A 554 1.94 18.14 -21.42
CA GLN A 554 1.00 19.18 -21.86
C GLN A 554 0.12 19.69 -20.72
N GLU A 555 -0.39 18.79 -19.87
CA GLU A 555 -1.17 19.18 -18.68
C GLU A 555 -0.31 20.00 -17.72
N PHE A 556 0.88 19.49 -17.37
CA PHE A 556 1.79 20.21 -16.49
C PHE A 556 2.13 21.60 -17.04
N ARG A 557 2.39 21.69 -18.36
CA ARG A 557 2.68 22.95 -19.03
C ARG A 557 1.53 23.95 -18.92
N SER A 558 0.31 23.52 -19.20
CA SER A 558 -0.88 24.37 -19.11
C SER A 558 -1.10 24.87 -17.68
N ASP A 559 -0.98 23.97 -16.69
CA ASP A 559 -1.14 24.32 -15.27
C ASP A 559 -0.05 25.30 -14.80
N TYR A 560 1.21 25.10 -15.22
CA TYR A 560 2.34 25.94 -14.82
C TYR A 560 2.25 27.38 -15.38
N PHE A 561 1.85 27.52 -16.65
CA PHE A 561 1.70 28.84 -17.29
C PHE A 561 0.33 29.49 -17.09
N ASP A 562 -0.57 28.85 -16.34
CA ASP A 562 -1.96 29.30 -16.17
C ASP A 562 -2.68 29.51 -17.52
N TRP A 563 -2.40 28.61 -18.46
CA TRP A 563 -3.08 28.59 -19.76
C TRP A 563 -4.40 27.85 -19.59
N GLY A 564 -5.50 28.52 -19.95
CA GLY A 564 -6.82 27.89 -19.97
C GLY A 564 -6.77 26.58 -20.76
N ARG A 565 -7.31 25.51 -20.18
CA ARG A 565 -7.34 24.18 -20.83
C ARG A 565 -8.32 24.24 -22.00
N ASP A 566 -7.82 24.26 -23.24
CA ASP A 566 -8.67 24.09 -24.43
C ASP A 566 -9.24 22.67 -24.42
N GLN A 567 -10.54 22.53 -24.19
CA GLN A 567 -11.29 21.26 -24.27
C GLN A 567 -11.50 20.81 -25.72
N ASN A 568 -10.44 20.72 -26.51
CA ASN A 568 -10.51 20.42 -27.95
C ASN A 568 -10.10 18.97 -28.28
N SER A 569 -10.79 18.00 -27.69
CA SER A 569 -10.87 16.64 -28.23
C SER A 569 -12.28 16.10 -28.04
N TRP A 570 -12.99 15.92 -29.14
CA TRP A 570 -14.37 15.43 -29.18
C TRP A 570 -14.48 13.98 -28.69
N GLN A 571 -13.35 13.30 -28.49
CA GLN A 571 -13.25 11.94 -27.97
C GLN A 571 -13.13 11.90 -26.42
N GLN A 572 -12.82 13.03 -25.77
CA GLN A 572 -12.95 13.18 -24.30
C GLN A 572 -14.40 13.35 -23.85
N ILE A 573 -15.34 13.54 -24.78
CA ILE A 573 -16.77 13.81 -24.50
C ILE A 573 -17.58 12.53 -24.22
N VAL A 574 -17.06 11.32 -24.50
CA VAL A 574 -17.80 10.06 -24.22
C VAL A 574 -17.64 9.59 -22.77
N LEU A 575 -17.63 10.54 -21.83
CA LEU A 575 -17.67 10.33 -20.38
C LEU A 575 -18.93 10.99 -19.75
N ASP A 576 -19.92 11.29 -20.58
CA ASP A 576 -21.24 11.88 -20.25
C ASP A 576 -22.16 10.96 -19.41
N THR A 577 -21.59 10.06 -18.59
CA THR A 577 -22.36 9.29 -17.58
C THR A 577 -21.78 9.42 -16.18
N ILE A 578 -20.61 10.05 -16.01
CA ILE A 578 -20.11 10.49 -14.71
C ILE A 578 -20.18 12.01 -14.73
N PRO A 579 -21.15 12.62 -14.02
CA PRO A 579 -21.31 14.05 -14.14
C PRO A 579 -20.08 14.78 -13.62
N GLN A 580 -19.69 15.78 -14.40
CA GLN A 580 -18.57 16.71 -14.21
C GLN A 580 -18.57 17.49 -12.88
N ASN A 581 -19.49 17.20 -11.93
CA ASN A 581 -19.60 17.85 -10.62
C ASN A 581 -19.69 16.89 -9.41
N ALA A 582 -19.51 15.57 -9.59
CA ALA A 582 -19.58 14.60 -8.49
C ALA A 582 -18.27 14.53 -7.66
N ILE A 583 -18.02 15.54 -6.82
CA ILE A 583 -16.91 15.54 -5.86
C ILE A 583 -17.44 15.13 -4.48
N TYR A 584 -16.87 14.08 -3.90
CA TYR A 584 -17.34 13.46 -2.64
C TYR A 584 -16.61 13.93 -1.39
N LEU A 585 -15.34 14.31 -1.55
CA LEU A 585 -14.53 15.01 -0.56
C LEU A 585 -13.92 16.23 -1.25
N LEU A 586 -14.33 17.43 -0.83
CA LEU A 586 -13.77 18.67 -1.34
C LEU A 586 -12.62 19.11 -0.43
N ASN A 587 -11.43 19.28 -1.01
CA ASN A 587 -10.36 20.01 -0.33
C ASN A 587 -10.84 21.47 -0.16
N SER A 588 -10.72 22.02 1.04
CA SER A 588 -11.15 23.39 1.30
C SER A 588 -10.10 24.38 0.89
N ASP A 589 -10.33 25.20 -0.15
CA ASP A 589 -9.60 26.44 -0.52
C ASP A 589 -8.04 26.42 -0.52
N GLU A 590 -7.40 25.27 -0.26
CA GLU A 590 -5.95 25.06 -0.12
C GLU A 590 -5.27 24.77 -1.46
N GLU A 591 -6.04 24.54 -2.52
CA GLU A 591 -5.51 24.28 -3.86
C GLU A 591 -4.63 25.43 -4.37
N GLU A 592 -5.05 26.66 -4.12
CA GLU A 592 -4.31 27.85 -4.56
C GLU A 592 -3.02 28.09 -3.75
N PRO A 593 -3.02 28.00 -2.39
CA PRO A 593 -1.78 27.96 -1.60
C PRO A 593 -0.81 26.84 -1.99
N GLU A 594 -1.29 25.61 -2.20
CA GLU A 594 -0.45 24.49 -2.64
C GLU A 594 0.17 24.77 -4.00
N TYR A 595 -0.65 25.20 -4.97
CA TYR A 595 -0.20 25.58 -6.30
C TYR A 595 0.91 26.63 -6.24
N ARG A 596 0.69 27.72 -5.52
CA ARG A 596 1.67 28.81 -5.41
C ARG A 596 2.97 28.35 -4.76
N ARG A 597 2.87 27.53 -3.71
CA ARG A 597 4.05 27.00 -3.02
C ARG A 597 4.84 26.06 -3.92
N MET A 598 4.19 25.07 -4.53
CA MET A 598 4.83 24.12 -5.44
C MET A 598 5.48 24.81 -6.62
N LYS A 599 4.79 25.76 -7.25
CA LYS A 599 5.33 26.56 -8.35
C LYS A 599 6.53 27.38 -7.88
N GLY A 600 6.42 28.09 -6.76
CA GLY A 600 7.52 28.88 -6.20
C GLY A 600 8.75 28.05 -5.82
N ASP A 601 8.54 26.88 -5.23
CA ASP A 601 9.61 25.94 -4.89
C ASP A 601 10.26 25.35 -6.15
N GLY A 602 9.45 24.96 -7.13
CA GLY A 602 9.91 24.53 -8.45
C GLY A 602 10.77 25.58 -9.14
N ASP A 603 10.31 26.84 -9.22
CA ASP A 603 11.03 27.97 -9.82
C ASP A 603 12.35 28.26 -9.10
N ARG A 604 12.35 28.16 -7.76
CA ARG A 604 13.53 28.37 -6.93
C ARG A 604 14.58 27.27 -7.10
N ILE A 605 14.14 26.03 -7.30
CA ILE A 605 15.04 24.86 -7.47
C ILE A 605 15.48 24.69 -8.92
N TYR A 606 14.66 25.10 -9.89
CA TYR A 606 14.93 25.01 -11.33
C TYR A 606 16.38 25.35 -11.76
N PRO A 607 17.00 26.48 -11.34
CA PRO A 607 18.36 26.82 -11.74
C PRO A 607 19.43 25.87 -11.20
N LYS A 608 19.10 25.01 -10.23
CA LYS A 608 20.00 23.94 -9.75
C LYS A 608 20.07 22.78 -10.74
N LEU A 609 18.97 22.47 -11.44
CA LEU A 609 18.88 21.33 -12.37
C LEU A 609 19.16 21.75 -13.82
N PHE A 610 18.73 22.95 -14.23
CA PHE A 610 18.84 23.43 -15.60
C PHE A 610 19.51 24.81 -15.67
N LYS A 611 20.31 25.03 -16.71
CA LYS A 611 20.94 26.34 -16.96
C LYS A 611 20.11 27.27 -17.85
N ASP A 612 19.16 26.72 -18.61
CA ASP A 612 18.34 27.48 -19.55
C ASP A 612 16.99 26.81 -19.85
N ARG A 613 16.09 27.60 -20.45
CA ARG A 613 14.74 27.17 -20.87
C ARG A 613 14.74 26.17 -22.03
N LEU A 614 15.89 25.89 -22.65
CA LEU A 614 15.99 24.82 -23.64
C LEU A 614 16.07 23.44 -22.97
N GLY A 615 16.12 23.40 -21.63
CA GLY A 615 16.26 22.17 -20.86
C GLY A 615 17.69 21.65 -20.82
N SER A 616 18.67 22.52 -21.07
CA SER A 616 20.06 22.13 -20.91
C SER A 616 20.37 21.92 -19.44
N ILE A 617 20.98 20.77 -19.13
CA ILE A 617 21.34 20.39 -17.76
C ILE A 617 22.39 21.36 -17.19
N THR A 618 22.32 21.57 -15.88
CA THR A 618 23.30 22.30 -15.08
C THR A 618 24.75 21.81 -15.30
N GLN A 619 25.72 22.69 -15.01
CA GLN A 619 27.15 22.32 -15.00
C GLN A 619 27.60 21.70 -13.66
N ASP A 620 26.77 21.75 -12.62
CA ASP A 620 27.03 21.06 -11.36
C ASP A 620 26.92 19.54 -11.59
N PRO A 621 28.03 18.77 -11.48
CA PRO A 621 28.03 17.35 -11.77
C PRO A 621 27.13 16.54 -10.82
N LYS A 622 26.90 17.00 -9.58
CA LYS A 622 26.01 16.30 -8.63
C LYS A 622 24.56 16.49 -9.04
N MET A 623 24.17 17.73 -9.31
CA MET A 623 22.79 18.06 -9.69
C MET A 623 22.44 17.56 -11.10
N ALA A 624 23.43 17.41 -11.99
CA ALA A 624 23.24 16.76 -13.28
C ALA A 624 22.82 15.29 -13.13
N GLU A 625 23.41 14.55 -12.18
CA GLU A 625 23.02 13.16 -11.88
C GLU A 625 21.68 13.07 -11.16
N VAL A 626 21.34 14.04 -10.30
CA VAL A 626 19.99 14.14 -9.72
C VAL A 626 18.95 14.36 -10.81
N CYS A 627 19.22 15.25 -11.78
CA CYS A 627 18.36 15.42 -12.95
C CYS A 627 18.25 14.12 -13.76
N ALA A 628 19.36 13.39 -13.93
CA ALA A 628 19.38 12.12 -14.64
C ALA A 628 18.61 11.00 -13.91
N LEU A 629 18.56 11.02 -12.56
CA LEU A 629 17.68 10.13 -11.79
C LEU A 629 16.21 10.34 -12.17
N TYR A 630 15.77 11.60 -12.27
CA TYR A 630 14.40 11.90 -12.68
C TYR A 630 14.14 11.54 -14.16
N ASP A 631 15.13 11.77 -15.03
CA ASP A 631 15.01 11.39 -16.44
C ASP A 631 14.89 9.88 -16.63
N ASP A 632 15.71 9.08 -15.94
CA ASP A 632 15.91 7.67 -16.29
C ASP A 632 15.43 6.66 -15.24
N GLN A 633 15.11 7.06 -14.01
CA GLN A 633 14.73 6.12 -12.94
C GLN A 633 13.37 6.43 -12.31
N VAL A 634 13.00 7.69 -12.15
CA VAL A 634 11.69 8.07 -11.58
C VAL A 634 10.60 8.00 -12.64
N HIS A 635 9.59 7.17 -12.42
CA HIS A 635 8.41 7.08 -13.26
C HIS A 635 7.47 8.27 -13.00
N ASP A 636 6.51 8.48 -13.90
CA ASP A 636 5.41 9.43 -13.70
C ASP A 636 4.08 8.69 -13.65
N SER A 637 3.66 8.34 -12.43
CA SER A 637 2.44 7.57 -12.22
C SER A 637 1.17 8.32 -12.63
N ARG A 638 1.20 9.66 -12.72
CA ARG A 638 0.10 10.48 -13.26
C ARG A 638 0.00 10.41 -14.78
N ALA A 639 1.08 10.12 -15.50
CA ALA A 639 1.04 9.90 -16.94
C ALA A 639 0.29 8.60 -17.27
N TRP A 640 0.44 7.59 -16.41
CA TRP A 640 -0.03 6.23 -16.60
C TRP A 640 -1.43 5.96 -16.03
N PHE A 641 -1.72 6.44 -14.81
CA PHE A 641 -2.80 5.85 -14.00
C PHE A 641 -4.22 6.04 -14.57
N MET A 642 -4.95 4.93 -14.56
CA MET A 642 -6.35 4.80 -15.01
C MET A 642 -6.61 5.11 -16.49
N TYR A 643 -5.58 5.23 -17.33
CA TYR A 643 -5.80 5.46 -18.77
C TYR A 643 -6.65 4.34 -19.42
N SER A 644 -6.38 3.08 -19.07
CA SER A 644 -7.15 1.91 -19.50
C SER A 644 -8.57 1.86 -18.90
N THR A 645 -8.72 2.32 -17.66
CA THR A 645 -9.96 2.19 -16.86
C THR A 645 -10.95 3.34 -17.09
N LEU A 646 -10.44 4.57 -17.26
CA LEU A 646 -11.21 5.79 -17.49
C LEU A 646 -11.21 6.21 -18.96
N LYS A 647 -10.48 5.49 -19.84
CA LYS A 647 -10.18 5.91 -21.22
C LYS A 647 -9.58 7.33 -21.30
N GLY A 648 -8.90 7.74 -20.23
CA GLY A 648 -8.36 9.08 -19.99
C GLY A 648 -7.71 9.18 -18.60
N ARG A 649 -7.12 10.34 -18.29
CA ARG A 649 -6.44 10.58 -17.00
C ARG A 649 -7.42 11.05 -15.92
N GLU A 650 -6.98 11.01 -14.65
CA GLU A 650 -7.77 11.45 -13.49
C GLU A 650 -8.27 12.90 -13.66
N LEU A 651 -9.56 13.06 -14.01
CA LEU A 651 -10.18 14.33 -14.44
C LEU A 651 -10.06 15.49 -13.43
N TRP A 652 -9.82 15.18 -12.15
CA TRP A 652 -9.93 16.10 -11.00
C TRP A 652 -8.60 16.29 -10.26
N GLY A 653 -7.58 15.51 -10.61
CA GLY A 653 -6.22 15.66 -10.08
C GLY A 653 -5.43 16.71 -10.85
N GLY A 654 -4.32 17.17 -10.27
CA GLY A 654 -3.38 18.07 -10.96
C GLY A 654 -1.97 17.85 -10.44
N PHE A 655 -0.97 18.24 -11.24
CA PHE A 655 0.44 18.14 -10.82
C PHE A 655 0.81 19.08 -9.67
N PHE A 656 0.03 20.13 -9.46
CA PHE A 656 0.23 21.16 -8.44
C PHE A 656 -0.62 20.90 -7.19
N ARG A 657 -0.59 19.65 -6.69
CA ARG A 657 -1.19 19.24 -5.42
C ARG A 657 -0.22 18.36 -4.66
N TYR A 658 -0.15 18.52 -3.35
CA TYR A 658 0.60 17.58 -2.51
C TYR A 658 -0.15 16.27 -2.35
N ARG A 659 0.57 15.20 -2.01
CA ARG A 659 -0.04 13.92 -1.65
C ARG A 659 -0.91 14.08 -0.41
N MET A 660 -2.04 13.39 -0.39
CA MET A 660 -2.83 13.23 0.82
C MET A 660 -2.16 12.20 1.73
N ILE A 661 -2.06 12.53 3.02
CA ILE A 661 -1.44 11.70 4.05
C ILE A 661 -2.44 11.59 5.20
N TYR A 662 -2.88 10.37 5.50
CA TYR A 662 -3.73 10.03 6.63
C TYR A 662 -2.89 9.62 7.83
N CYS A 663 -3.30 10.05 9.02
CA CYS A 663 -2.74 9.70 10.31
C CYS A 663 -3.88 9.33 11.26
N GLY A 664 -4.20 8.03 11.31
CA GLY A 664 -5.36 7.55 12.07
C GLY A 664 -6.66 8.02 11.40
N THR A 665 -7.44 8.86 12.09
CA THR A 665 -8.65 9.48 11.53
C THR A 665 -8.38 10.88 10.95
N GLU A 666 -7.20 11.43 11.21
CA GLU A 666 -6.77 12.74 10.75
C GLU A 666 -6.09 12.67 9.38
N SER A 667 -5.98 13.82 8.71
CA SER A 667 -5.28 13.97 7.44
C SER A 667 -4.53 15.28 7.36
N ASN A 668 -3.48 15.33 6.54
CA ASN A 668 -2.65 16.53 6.35
C ASN A 668 -3.36 17.68 5.61
N LYS A 669 -4.62 17.51 5.23
CA LYS A 669 -5.43 18.48 4.47
C LYS A 669 -6.84 18.52 5.03
N SER A 670 -7.42 19.71 5.11
CA SER A 670 -8.81 19.87 5.52
C SER A 670 -9.77 19.38 4.42
N LEU A 671 -10.64 18.43 4.78
CA LEU A 671 -11.59 17.81 3.86
C LEU A 671 -13.03 18.11 4.26
N SER A 672 -13.87 18.39 3.28
CA SER A 672 -15.32 18.52 3.47
C SER A 672 -16.04 17.26 3.01
N LEU A 673 -16.84 16.65 3.87
CA LEU A 673 -17.62 15.46 3.55
C LEU A 673 -18.86 15.81 2.74
N VAL A 674 -18.96 15.27 1.51
CA VAL A 674 -20.08 15.55 0.61
C VAL A 674 -21.11 14.43 0.56
N SER A 675 -20.68 13.16 0.56
CA SER A 675 -21.60 12.01 0.56
C SER A 675 -21.01 10.78 1.26
N ILE A 676 -21.87 9.92 1.81
CA ILE A 676 -21.53 8.61 2.39
C ILE A 676 -22.53 7.56 1.93
N ALA A 677 -22.05 6.36 1.57
CA ALA A 677 -22.89 5.21 1.22
C ALA A 677 -23.97 5.53 0.15
N GLY A 678 -23.63 6.38 -0.82
CA GLY A 678 -24.56 6.81 -1.88
C GLY A 678 -25.60 7.84 -1.45
N ARG A 679 -25.49 8.43 -0.25
CA ARG A 679 -26.35 9.50 0.27
C ARG A 679 -25.54 10.78 0.43
N VAL A 680 -26.06 11.90 -0.08
CA VAL A 680 -25.48 13.21 0.21
C VAL A 680 -25.74 13.56 1.68
N VAL A 681 -24.67 13.91 2.38
CA VAL A 681 -24.74 14.21 3.81
C VAL A 681 -25.61 15.44 4.02
N GLY A 682 -26.65 15.35 4.86
CA GLY A 682 -27.52 16.48 5.17
C GLY A 682 -28.63 16.83 4.16
N VAL A 683 -28.95 15.97 3.18
CA VAL A 683 -30.14 16.14 2.30
C VAL A 683 -31.35 15.36 2.83
N ALA A 684 -32.53 15.99 2.85
CA ALA A 684 -33.74 15.42 3.47
C ALA A 684 -34.48 14.36 2.61
N THR A 685 -34.31 14.37 1.28
CA THR A 685 -35.03 13.51 0.34
C THR A 685 -34.14 12.41 -0.24
N LEU A 686 -34.57 11.15 -0.08
CA LEU A 686 -33.95 9.97 -0.68
C LEU A 686 -34.57 9.71 -2.06
N ALA A 687 -33.85 10.04 -3.12
CA ALA A 687 -34.14 9.51 -4.45
C ALA A 687 -32.98 8.60 -4.87
N GLY A 688 -33.23 7.30 -4.95
CA GLY A 688 -32.25 6.34 -5.46
C GLY A 688 -31.90 6.69 -6.91
N GLY A 689 -30.61 6.78 -7.23
CA GLY A 689 -30.13 7.08 -8.59
C GLY A 689 -29.92 8.56 -8.92
N VAL A 690 -30.05 9.47 -7.95
CA VAL A 690 -29.79 10.90 -8.17
C VAL A 690 -28.31 11.24 -7.97
N ILE A 691 -27.72 11.96 -8.92
CA ILE A 691 -26.35 12.45 -8.83
C ILE A 691 -26.38 13.92 -8.42
N TYR A 692 -25.59 14.30 -7.44
CA TYR A 692 -25.57 15.66 -6.92
C TYR A 692 -24.25 16.35 -7.26
N GLY A 693 -24.31 17.64 -7.56
CA GLY A 693 -23.14 18.49 -7.81
C GLY A 693 -23.02 19.61 -6.79
N VAL A 694 -21.79 19.97 -6.42
CA VAL A 694 -21.52 21.13 -5.56
C VAL A 694 -21.11 22.33 -6.42
N ARG A 695 -21.88 23.41 -6.36
CA ARG A 695 -21.51 24.68 -7.03
C ARG A 695 -20.98 25.68 -6.01
N ASN A 696 -19.71 26.05 -6.14
CA ASN A 696 -19.08 27.09 -5.33
C ASN A 696 -19.39 28.46 -5.93
N LYS A 697 -20.08 29.33 -5.19
CA LYS A 697 -20.24 30.74 -5.57
C LYS A 697 -19.14 31.55 -4.88
N LYS A 698 -18.16 32.07 -5.63
CA LYS A 698 -17.22 33.07 -5.11
C LYS A 698 -17.99 34.38 -4.93
N GLY A 699 -18.31 34.74 -3.69
CA GLY A 699 -18.92 36.02 -3.32
C GLY A 699 -17.97 36.84 -2.45
N ILE A 700 -17.73 38.10 -2.82
CA ILE A 700 -17.09 39.09 -1.94
C ILE A 700 -18.22 39.75 -1.14
N ASN A 701 -18.38 39.38 0.13
CA ASN A 701 -19.24 40.14 1.03
C ASN A 701 -18.45 41.35 1.56
N ILE A 702 -18.64 42.52 0.94
CA ILE A 702 -18.25 43.79 1.56
C ILE A 702 -19.37 44.13 2.55
N ALA A 703 -19.14 43.87 3.83
CA ALA A 703 -20.05 44.30 4.88
C ALA A 703 -20.00 45.83 5.01
N THR A 704 -20.83 46.54 4.27
CA THR A 704 -21.12 47.97 4.50
C THR A 704 -22.14 48.08 5.62
N GLY A 705 -21.67 48.25 6.86
CA GLY A 705 -22.52 48.45 8.03
C GLY A 705 -21.76 49.09 9.19
N ALA A 706 -22.01 50.38 9.41
CA ALA A 706 -21.31 51.30 10.29
C ALA A 706 -21.03 50.83 11.72
N LEU A 707 -19.77 50.96 12.15
CA LEU A 707 -19.36 51.50 13.45
C LEU A 707 -17.90 51.98 13.38
N ALA A 708 -17.65 53.18 13.88
CA ALA A 708 -16.44 53.97 13.69
C ALA A 708 -15.20 53.39 14.41
N GLY A 709 -14.04 53.46 13.73
CA GLY A 709 -12.71 53.33 14.35
C GLY A 709 -11.75 52.42 13.57
N PHE A 710 -10.59 52.97 13.20
CA PHE A 710 -9.46 52.35 12.50
C PHE A 710 -9.30 50.82 12.69
N GLY A 711 -9.36 50.05 11.60
CA GLY A 711 -8.98 48.63 11.58
C GLY A 711 -9.16 48.01 10.20
N VAL A 712 -8.07 47.43 9.66
CA VAL A 712 -8.02 46.70 8.38
C VAL A 712 -9.07 45.58 8.37
N GLY A 713 -10.07 45.68 7.50
CA GLY A 713 -11.10 44.64 7.35
C GLY A 713 -10.50 43.38 6.72
N MET A 714 -10.46 42.28 7.46
CA MET A 714 -10.25 40.95 6.88
C MET A 714 -11.52 40.57 6.11
N ALA A 715 -11.40 40.42 4.79
CA ALA A 715 -12.44 39.82 3.98
C ALA A 715 -12.48 38.32 4.26
N ALA A 716 -13.48 37.87 5.03
CA ALA A 716 -13.79 36.45 5.13
C ALA A 716 -14.48 36.02 3.83
N MET A 717 -13.80 35.23 2.99
CA MET A 717 -14.44 34.58 1.84
C MET A 717 -15.38 33.50 2.37
N THR A 718 -16.69 33.76 2.36
CA THR A 718 -17.70 32.73 2.62
C THR A 718 -18.02 32.01 1.32
N VAL A 719 -17.59 30.76 1.17
CA VAL A 719 -17.98 29.90 0.05
C VAL A 719 -19.42 29.42 0.28
N GLU A 720 -20.38 29.99 -0.44
CA GLU A 720 -21.76 29.51 -0.42
C GLU A 720 -21.85 28.26 -1.31
N ARG A 721 -22.01 27.09 -0.70
CA ARG A 721 -22.12 25.79 -1.39
C ARG A 721 -23.59 25.45 -1.64
N LYS A 722 -23.96 25.24 -2.89
CA LYS A 722 -25.28 24.70 -3.27
C LYS A 722 -25.14 23.26 -3.77
N ILE A 723 -25.93 22.37 -3.20
CA ILE A 723 -26.11 21.00 -3.67
C ILE A 723 -27.22 21.01 -4.70
N ILE A 724 -26.91 20.58 -5.92
CA ILE A 724 -27.85 20.56 -7.04
C ILE A 724 -28.06 19.10 -7.43
N ASP A 725 -29.30 18.67 -7.53
CA ASP A 725 -29.65 17.42 -8.20
C ASP A 725 -29.35 17.60 -9.70
N LEU A 726 -28.40 16.83 -10.23
CA LEU A 726 -27.95 16.95 -11.62
C LEU A 726 -28.89 16.29 -12.61
N THR A 727 -29.85 15.48 -12.14
CA THR A 727 -30.91 14.90 -12.98
C THR A 727 -32.05 15.88 -13.21
N THR A 728 -32.37 16.71 -12.21
CA THR A 728 -33.48 17.69 -12.27
C THR A 728 -33.01 19.14 -12.45
N GLY A 729 -31.75 19.45 -12.13
CA GLY A 729 -31.19 20.80 -12.10
C GLY A 729 -31.62 21.62 -10.88
N GLU A 730 -32.37 21.05 -9.93
CA GLU A 730 -32.93 21.75 -8.78
C GLU A 730 -32.01 21.70 -7.55
N ALA A 731 -32.12 22.69 -6.67
CA ALA A 731 -31.36 22.71 -5.41
C ALA A 731 -31.94 21.68 -4.42
N ALA A 732 -31.08 20.84 -3.85
CA ALA A 732 -31.48 19.85 -2.85
C ALA A 732 -31.88 20.51 -1.53
N THR A 733 -32.96 20.04 -0.91
CA THR A 733 -33.41 20.51 0.41
C THR A 733 -32.49 19.98 1.50
N LEU A 734 -31.77 20.89 2.15
CA LEU A 734 -30.85 20.59 3.25
C LEU A 734 -31.57 20.50 4.60
N LEU A 735 -31.13 19.58 5.46
CA LEU A 735 -31.52 19.50 6.86
C LEU A 735 -30.94 20.71 7.63
N PRO A 736 -31.56 21.14 8.76
CA PRO A 736 -31.17 22.33 9.52
C PRO A 736 -29.68 22.38 9.91
N ASP A 737 -29.03 21.23 10.13
CA ASP A 737 -27.63 21.12 10.54
C ASP A 737 -26.68 20.68 9.40
N ALA A 738 -27.18 20.55 8.17
CA ALA A 738 -26.41 20.01 7.04
C ALA A 738 -25.15 20.84 6.73
N LEU A 739 -25.22 22.17 6.87
CA LEU A 739 -24.10 23.07 6.61
C LEU A 739 -22.92 22.88 7.57
N ALA A 740 -23.15 22.32 8.76
CA ALA A 740 -22.08 21.97 9.70
C ALA A 740 -21.30 20.73 9.23
N LEU A 741 -21.96 19.78 8.54
CA LEU A 741 -21.34 18.55 8.05
C LEU A 741 -20.45 18.77 6.81
N PHE A 742 -20.66 19.87 6.10
CA PHE A 742 -19.79 20.31 5.01
C PHE A 742 -18.61 21.16 5.48
N GLN A 743 -18.50 21.49 6.77
CA GLN A 743 -17.35 22.25 7.24
C GLN A 743 -16.07 21.42 7.03
N PRO A 744 -15.01 22.04 6.48
CA PRO A 744 -13.73 21.36 6.34
C PRO A 744 -13.22 20.89 7.70
N THR A 745 -12.70 19.67 7.76
CA THR A 745 -12.09 19.09 8.96
C THR A 745 -10.86 18.30 8.56
N ASP A 746 -9.82 18.34 9.40
CA ASP A 746 -8.65 17.49 9.26
C ASP A 746 -8.96 16.07 9.78
N ASP A 747 -9.93 15.91 10.69
CA ASP A 747 -10.41 14.64 11.24
C ASP A 747 -11.59 14.07 10.44
N ILE A 748 -11.37 13.88 9.14
CA ILE A 748 -12.41 13.39 8.23
C ILE A 748 -12.83 11.95 8.55
N GLY A 749 -11.92 11.15 9.11
CA GLY A 749 -12.16 9.75 9.47
C GLY A 749 -13.23 9.62 10.53
N SER A 750 -13.16 10.43 11.61
CA SER A 750 -14.18 10.43 12.67
C SER A 750 -15.53 10.92 12.16
N LEU A 751 -15.54 11.97 11.35
CA LEU A 751 -16.78 12.49 10.75
C LEU A 751 -17.44 11.44 9.86
N THR A 752 -16.64 10.77 9.01
CA THR A 752 -17.10 9.70 8.13
C THR A 752 -17.68 8.55 8.94
N ALA A 753 -16.96 8.04 9.95
CA ALA A 753 -17.43 6.95 10.79
C ALA A 753 -18.74 7.29 11.53
N SER A 754 -18.84 8.50 12.08
CA SER A 754 -20.04 8.98 12.78
C SER A 754 -21.26 9.02 11.85
N GLN A 755 -21.10 9.62 10.66
CA GLN A 755 -22.18 9.76 9.69
C GLN A 755 -22.57 8.42 9.05
N THR A 756 -21.60 7.53 8.79
CA THR A 756 -21.85 6.14 8.39
C THR A 756 -22.74 5.43 9.43
N ASN A 757 -22.38 5.48 10.72
CA ASN A 757 -23.15 4.87 11.80
C ASN A 757 -24.59 5.41 11.88
N GLN A 758 -24.78 6.72 11.72
CA GLN A 758 -26.11 7.34 11.69
C GLN A 758 -26.94 6.88 10.47
N ALA A 759 -26.34 6.85 9.28
CA ALA A 759 -27.00 6.38 8.06
C ALA A 759 -27.47 4.93 8.21
N ILE A 760 -26.67 4.09 8.84
CA ILE A 760 -27.00 2.66 9.07
C ILE A 760 -28.10 2.51 10.10
N ALA A 761 -28.01 3.20 11.25
CA ALA A 761 -29.05 3.15 12.27
C ALA A 761 -30.42 3.54 11.67
N SER A 762 -30.44 4.55 10.80
CA SER A 762 -31.67 4.96 10.09
C SER A 762 -32.18 3.89 9.13
N GLN A 763 -31.30 3.21 8.38
CA GLN A 763 -31.68 2.15 7.44
C GLN A 763 -32.18 0.89 8.17
N TYR A 764 -31.55 0.51 9.27
CA TYR A 764 -31.97 -0.61 10.10
C TYR A 764 -33.38 -0.39 10.68
N GLU A 765 -33.65 0.81 11.21
CA GLU A 765 -34.99 1.15 11.70
C GLU A 765 -36.03 1.19 10.58
N GLN A 766 -35.68 1.66 9.37
CA GLN A 766 -36.55 1.59 8.20
C GLN A 766 -36.84 0.14 7.79
N SER A 767 -35.83 -0.74 7.71
CA SER A 767 -36.02 -2.15 7.38
C SER A 767 -36.85 -2.88 8.44
N LYS A 768 -36.62 -2.60 9.72
CA LYS A 768 -37.42 -3.12 10.83
C LYS A 768 -38.88 -2.66 10.72
N LYS A 769 -39.11 -1.39 10.39
CA LYS A 769 -40.45 -0.84 10.15
C LYS A 769 -41.12 -1.49 8.94
N SER A 770 -40.44 -1.61 7.81
CA SER A 770 -40.97 -2.29 6.62
C SER A 770 -41.26 -3.78 6.86
N MET A 771 -40.44 -4.45 7.67
CA MET A 771 -40.67 -5.84 8.07
C MET A 771 -41.86 -5.96 9.04
N LEU A 772 -42.02 -5.02 9.97
CA LEU A 772 -43.20 -4.90 10.81
C LEU A 772 -44.46 -4.61 9.98
N ASP A 773 -44.40 -3.67 9.05
CA ASP A 773 -45.51 -3.32 8.16
C ASP A 773 -45.88 -4.52 7.26
N TYR A 774 -44.89 -5.27 6.77
CA TYR A 774 -45.09 -6.52 6.04
C TYR A 774 -45.75 -7.59 6.93
N LEU A 775 -45.24 -7.84 8.13
CA LEU A 775 -45.81 -8.79 9.08
C LEU A 775 -47.23 -8.40 9.53
N VAL A 776 -47.51 -7.10 9.66
CA VAL A 776 -48.86 -6.58 9.93
C VAL A 776 -49.75 -6.83 8.72
N SER A 777 -49.28 -6.55 7.50
CA SER A 777 -50.05 -6.77 6.27
C SER A 777 -50.43 -8.24 6.05
N VAL A 778 -49.49 -9.17 6.30
CA VAL A 778 -49.71 -10.63 6.24
C VAL A 778 -50.54 -11.12 7.43
N GLY A 779 -50.42 -10.48 8.60
CA GLY A 779 -51.26 -10.77 9.77
C GLY A 779 -52.73 -10.36 9.60
N THR A 780 -53.01 -9.31 8.82
CA THR A 780 -54.40 -8.91 8.46
C THR A 780 -55.06 -9.81 7.43
N GLU A 781 -54.34 -10.69 6.74
CA GLU A 781 -54.92 -11.70 5.84
C GLU A 781 -55.29 -13.02 6.54
N LEU A 782 -55.01 -13.15 7.85
CA LEU A 782 -55.21 -14.38 8.64
C LEU A 782 -56.19 -14.23 9.83
N VAL A 783 -57.07 -13.22 9.82
CA VAL A 783 -58.16 -13.05 10.82
C VAL A 783 -59.53 -13.08 10.17
#